data_AF-T1J4W0-F1
#
_entry.id   AF-T1J4W0-F1
#
_cell.length_a   1.000
_cell.length_b   1.000
_cell.length_c   1.000
_cell.angle_alpha   90.00
_cell.angle_beta   90.00
_cell.angle_gamma   90.00
#
_symmetry.space_group_name_H-M   'P 1'
#
loop_
_entity.id
_entity.type
_entity.pdbx_description
1 polymer ?
#
loop_
_entity_poly.entity_id
_entity_poly.type
_entity_poly.pdbx_seq_one_letter_code
_entity_poly.pdbx_strand_id
1 'polypeptide(L)'
;MSQDTPVLGTDTSTPLRNTDNSVPTNEEFELKHHPTTKDTSCSFPGHCSKEMTVGQSIEPRRASNSAIIVPNLCKTKTVVSLKKPSWPKWLRIGKSNVTQDVYYTSALPADVVNRSNGRLEALESLTQTKWEPPERETWDQKADFLLSIIGFAVDLANVWRFPFLCYKNGGGAFLIPYVLMLIFGALPLFYMELVLGQYNRLGPVSVWRICPIFKGVGFCAVLVAFYASFYYNVIICWSFYFLFSSFSAELPWTHCNNTWNTEFCWDGRDHSNFSRINTSFSINQTLGENSTNYSIDAIPTSASAAREYFERAVLELHLSDGIHDLGDLKWQLVLCLMLVYIILYLALFKGVKSSGKVVWVTATMPYVVLLILLIRGSLLPGAGDGIMYFVKPDLNRLSQSQVWVDAAVQIFYSVGAGFGVHLSYASYNTFNNNCYRDCLITTVVNSFTSIFSGLVIFTYLGYMAQRQNVPINKVATEGPGLVFQVYPEAIATLPGSQFWAVLFFLCSLRWGWTVHTVIIKNFFFPQMGGLECVVTGLLDEFRHMFKGCPHLRQLFTAVVVFASFFVALVNVTRGGGYVFNWFDTYAAGISLLCSALFEAIVVAWFYGLDRFSLDISEMLGFKPGFYWRICWKIISPSFLVTVIVCALLFKQPLMYNEYVYPSWAEIVGWIFGLTSVAAIPLWAIYYLCRSKGTLRQKIALGISPEREHDSIRPHFTNVKRFTLKHWLEDEGQELLSPSPHTGYKVLRLLPQEQSQLNAIHQLQENLPNKIDFWSEPRFLNNTVDIMVKPNEIENLIDFLQQSKIPHTIMIDDVQRMLDEDVGIDDDSEHIGSRSTITLSWTKYCRVNKINQYLDELAASHPNIVEVITIGKSYEGRPLKVIKIGDTQSTVKKPAIWIDAGIHAREWIAPAAATYIINQLVNNYAENSELSDDVDWYILPVVNPDGYEYSHTNQRMWRKTRSPSVFNCKGTDANRNFGFHWNRMFKAILLMLCNYPQFISSTEGGSSSNGCSDTFHGTKAFSEPETKAIANFILKNKDTIKLYLSFHSYGQMWLTPWGYTSSLPSDYSDLTSLAKKATAALSKLYKTSYKIGSSTNVLYVATGGSDDWAKGTAGIKYAYTVELRDNGRYGFALPASLILPTVQETWEAVKVLGREINSLY
;
A
#
# COMPACT_ATOMS: atom_id res chain seq x y z
N MET A 1 23.88 48.37 67.30
CA MET A 1 25.21 47.78 67.55
C MET A 1 25.57 46.96 66.31
N SER A 2 26.72 47.10 65.67
CA SER A 2 27.78 48.13 65.79
C SER A 2 28.89 47.85 64.77
N GLN A 3 29.24 48.85 63.94
CA GLN A 3 30.58 49.07 63.35
C GLN A 3 31.19 47.97 62.41
N ASP A 4 32.19 48.22 61.55
CA ASP A 4 32.56 49.42 60.77
C ASP A 4 33.53 49.05 59.62
N THR A 5 33.22 49.46 58.38
CA THR A 5 34.21 49.76 57.30
C THR A 5 35.00 48.54 56.69
N PRO A 6 35.90 48.67 55.67
CA PRO A 6 35.53 48.27 54.29
C PRO A 6 36.67 47.61 53.43
N VAL A 7 36.54 47.72 52.09
CA VAL A 7 37.53 47.50 50.98
C VAL A 7 37.46 46.12 50.26
N LEU A 8 37.66 46.17 48.93
CA LEU A 8 37.43 45.16 47.86
C LEU A 8 35.95 44.99 47.42
N GLY A 9 35.60 44.98 46.12
CA GLY A 9 36.39 45.35 44.94
C GLY A 9 35.94 44.66 43.63
N THR A 10 34.98 45.26 42.90
CA THR A 10 34.55 44.97 41.49
C THR A 10 34.18 43.51 41.12
N ASP A 11 33.02 43.18 40.55
CA ASP A 11 31.94 44.07 40.11
C ASP A 11 30.54 43.41 40.06
N THR A 12 29.52 44.27 40.18
CA THR A 12 28.09 44.07 39.88
C THR A 12 27.39 42.74 40.22
N SER A 13 26.52 42.79 41.23
CA SER A 13 25.21 42.12 41.18
C SER A 13 24.10 43.18 41.24
N THR A 14 22.99 42.98 40.51
CA THR A 14 21.86 43.92 40.49
C THR A 14 20.51 43.20 40.44
N PRO A 15 19.71 43.30 41.51
CA PRO A 15 18.26 43.07 41.46
C PRO A 15 17.46 44.30 41.93
N LEU A 16 16.17 44.33 41.55
CA LEU A 16 15.14 45.34 41.85
C LEU A 16 15.15 46.65 41.04
N ARG A 17 13.94 47.24 40.96
CA ARG A 17 13.54 48.61 40.55
C ARG A 17 13.47 49.00 39.06
N ASN A 18 12.24 49.38 38.68
CA ASN A 18 11.81 50.64 38.04
C ASN A 18 12.31 51.02 36.63
N THR A 19 11.59 51.95 36.02
CA THR A 19 11.74 52.48 34.63
C THR A 19 11.48 51.40 33.57
N ASP A 20 10.43 51.45 32.75
CA ASP A 20 9.72 52.61 32.18
C ASP A 20 10.70 53.60 31.56
N ASN A 21 11.18 53.25 30.36
CA ASN A 21 11.89 54.14 29.46
C ASN A 21 11.36 53.95 28.02
N SER A 22 10.31 54.71 27.71
CA SER A 22 9.69 54.79 26.39
C SER A 22 10.51 55.68 25.44
N VAL A 23 10.98 55.15 24.31
CA VAL A 23 11.60 55.95 23.24
C VAL A 23 11.36 55.30 21.86
N PRO A 24 10.88 56.02 20.84
CA PRO A 24 9.91 57.11 20.88
C PRO A 24 8.73 56.87 19.89
N THR A 25 7.73 57.73 19.95
CA THR A 25 6.92 58.05 18.74
C THR A 25 7.31 59.44 18.24
N ASN A 26 7.53 59.54 16.93
CA ASN A 26 7.64 60.78 16.12
C ASN A 26 8.93 61.60 16.23
N GLU A 27 9.64 61.69 15.10
CA GLU A 27 9.81 62.97 14.40
C GLU A 27 9.29 62.71 12.97
N GLU A 28 8.21 63.35 12.53
CA GLU A 28 8.30 64.54 11.69
C GLU A 28 8.54 65.86 12.47
N PHE A 29 9.68 66.50 12.21
CA PHE A 29 9.62 67.84 11.60
C PHE A 29 9.27 67.60 10.11
N GLU A 30 8.27 68.22 9.49
CA GLU A 30 7.62 69.54 9.66
C GLU A 30 6.08 69.44 9.45
N LEU A 31 5.16 70.36 9.83
CA LEU A 31 5.20 71.74 10.34
C LEU A 31 3.84 72.10 11.00
N LYS A 32 3.84 72.78 12.18
CA LYS A 32 2.77 73.70 12.70
C LYS A 32 1.38 73.10 13.06
N HIS A 33 0.53 73.70 13.92
CA HIS A 33 0.63 74.77 14.94
C HIS A 33 -0.64 74.75 15.84
N HIS A 34 -0.52 75.10 17.14
CA HIS A 34 -1.58 75.69 17.99
C HIS A 34 -2.87 74.80 18.21
N PRO A 35 -3.96 75.23 18.91
CA PRO A 35 -4.28 74.70 20.26
C PRO A 35 -5.76 74.18 20.37
N THR A 36 -6.51 74.06 21.49
CA THR A 36 -6.51 74.71 22.82
C THR A 36 -7.38 73.94 23.87
N THR A 37 -7.30 74.36 25.15
CA THR A 37 -8.26 74.32 26.30
C THR A 37 -9.59 73.53 26.25
N LYS A 38 -10.12 72.84 27.29
CA LYS A 38 -10.26 73.06 28.77
C LYS A 38 -11.66 73.63 29.19
N ASP A 39 -12.12 73.27 30.40
CA ASP A 39 -13.13 73.89 31.29
C ASP A 39 -14.67 73.63 31.20
N THR A 40 -15.30 73.65 32.39
CA THR A 40 -16.70 74.01 32.77
C THR A 40 -17.94 73.12 32.51
N SER A 41 -18.30 72.34 33.55
CA SER A 41 -19.54 72.44 34.38
C SER A 41 -20.96 72.65 33.82
N CYS A 42 -21.88 71.80 34.30
CA CYS A 42 -23.25 72.08 34.80
C CYS A 42 -24.29 72.85 33.95
N SER A 43 -25.40 72.17 33.60
CA SER A 43 -26.77 72.62 33.96
C SER A 43 -27.88 71.55 33.76
N PHE A 44 -28.84 71.55 34.68
CA PHE A 44 -30.19 70.94 34.62
C PHE A 44 -31.17 71.89 33.88
N PRO A 45 -32.51 71.62 33.73
CA PRO A 45 -33.32 70.43 34.08
C PRO A 45 -34.24 69.90 32.93
N GLY A 46 -35.05 68.87 33.19
CA GLY A 46 -36.17 68.49 32.31
C GLY A 46 -37.04 67.30 32.79
N HIS A 47 -38.17 67.60 33.43
CA HIS A 47 -39.30 66.68 33.71
C HIS A 47 -39.89 66.07 32.40
N CYS A 48 -40.65 64.95 32.34
CA CYS A 48 -41.26 63.99 33.29
C CYS A 48 -41.70 62.73 32.46
N SER A 49 -42.26 61.60 32.94
CA SER A 49 -42.70 61.09 34.25
C SER A 49 -43.14 59.61 34.15
N LYS A 50 -43.16 58.87 35.28
CA LYS A 50 -43.95 57.64 35.59
C LYS A 50 -43.53 56.32 34.88
N GLU A 51 -43.08 55.31 35.64
CA GLU A 51 -43.84 54.18 36.25
C GLU A 51 -44.13 53.05 35.23
N MET A 52 -43.95 51.75 35.52
CA MET A 52 -44.19 51.03 36.79
C MET A 52 -43.09 50.00 37.19
N THR A 53 -43.01 49.74 38.51
CA THR A 53 -42.57 48.52 39.26
C THR A 53 -41.78 47.40 38.56
N VAL A 54 -40.60 46.96 39.04
CA VAL A 54 -40.32 46.16 40.27
C VAL A 54 -40.90 44.72 40.19
N GLY A 55 -40.13 43.64 40.40
CA GLY A 55 -38.67 43.55 40.61
C GLY A 55 -38.17 42.16 41.11
N GLN A 56 -36.88 42.10 41.48
CA GLN A 56 -36.20 41.06 42.30
C GLN A 56 -36.17 39.58 41.84
N SER A 57 -34.96 39.12 41.45
CA SER A 57 -34.09 38.23 42.26
C SER A 57 -33.52 36.93 41.62
N ILE A 58 -32.33 36.56 42.11
CA ILE A 58 -31.71 35.20 42.17
C ILE A 58 -31.18 34.57 40.86
N GLU A 59 -29.84 34.60 40.76
CA GLU A 59 -28.98 33.66 40.00
C GLU A 59 -28.98 32.22 40.60
N PRO A 60 -28.33 31.20 39.98
CA PRO A 60 -28.14 30.92 38.54
C PRO A 60 -28.32 29.42 38.19
N ARG A 61 -28.39 29.05 36.88
CA ARG A 61 -27.60 27.99 36.20
C ARG A 61 -28.20 27.45 34.87
N ARG A 62 -27.30 27.19 33.91
CA ARG A 62 -27.33 26.13 32.86
C ARG A 62 -28.63 25.87 32.05
N ALA A 63 -28.69 26.46 30.85
CA ALA A 63 -29.18 25.86 29.59
C ALA A 63 -28.49 26.62 28.44
N SER A 64 -27.75 26.07 27.48
CA SER A 64 -28.03 25.02 26.47
C SER A 64 -28.96 25.46 25.32
N ASN A 65 -28.33 25.72 24.17
CA ASN A 65 -28.83 25.65 22.79
C ASN A 65 -29.94 26.61 22.28
N SER A 66 -29.53 27.40 21.27
CA SER A 66 -30.25 27.73 20.01
C SER A 66 -31.67 28.34 20.03
N ALA A 67 -31.86 29.46 19.30
CA ALA A 67 -32.57 29.44 17.99
C ALA A 67 -32.82 30.85 17.35
N ILE A 68 -32.40 30.99 16.07
CA ILE A 68 -33.09 31.73 14.98
C ILE A 68 -33.18 33.29 15.10
N ILE A 69 -33.63 33.93 14.00
CA ILE A 69 -34.09 35.33 13.81
C ILE A 69 -33.03 36.37 13.32
N VAL A 70 -32.86 36.37 12.00
CA VAL A 70 -32.60 37.54 11.10
C VAL A 70 -33.84 38.46 11.18
N PRO A 71 -33.84 39.83 11.01
CA PRO A 71 -33.07 40.51 9.93
C PRO A 71 -32.75 42.05 10.05
N ASN A 72 -32.21 42.63 8.95
CA ASN A 72 -32.48 44.00 8.43
C ASN A 72 -31.95 45.26 9.19
N LEU A 73 -31.68 46.45 8.58
CA LEU A 73 -31.55 46.92 7.17
C LEU A 73 -30.81 48.30 7.09
N CYS A 74 -30.48 48.77 5.87
CA CYS A 74 -30.26 50.19 5.45
C CYS A 74 -28.99 50.93 5.92
N LYS A 75 -28.45 51.98 5.26
CA LYS A 75 -28.59 52.73 3.96
C LYS A 75 -27.43 53.77 3.91
N THR A 76 -26.86 54.35 2.85
CA THR A 76 -26.79 54.29 1.36
C THR A 76 -25.31 54.67 0.98
N LYS A 77 -24.78 54.89 -0.24
CA LYS A 77 -25.20 55.25 -1.62
C LYS A 77 -24.30 54.48 -2.62
N THR A 78 -24.79 53.98 -3.77
CA THR A 78 -25.06 54.65 -5.07
C THR A 78 -23.78 55.23 -5.72
N VAL A 79 -23.20 54.84 -6.88
CA VAL A 79 -23.43 53.90 -8.03
C VAL A 79 -23.33 54.67 -9.37
N VAL A 80 -22.35 54.30 -10.23
CA VAL A 80 -22.33 54.26 -11.73
C VAL A 80 -21.13 53.34 -12.07
N SER A 81 -21.13 52.19 -12.78
CA SER A 81 -21.91 51.57 -13.89
C SER A 81 -21.30 51.79 -15.29
N LEU A 82 -20.81 50.71 -15.94
CA LEU A 82 -21.03 50.41 -17.38
C LEU A 82 -20.50 49.02 -17.85
N LYS A 83 -21.44 48.15 -18.27
CA LYS A 83 -21.45 47.04 -19.27
C LYS A 83 -20.25 46.09 -19.55
N LYS A 84 -20.60 44.78 -19.61
CA LYS A 84 -19.94 43.61 -20.26
C LYS A 84 -20.11 43.65 -21.83
N PRO A 85 -19.56 42.75 -22.71
CA PRO A 85 -19.20 41.31 -22.50
C PRO A 85 -18.05 40.65 -23.33
N SER A 86 -17.97 39.30 -23.20
CA SER A 86 -17.64 38.26 -24.22
C SER A 86 -16.20 37.89 -24.68
N TRP A 87 -15.85 36.63 -24.36
CA TRP A 87 -15.05 35.62 -25.13
C TRP A 87 -13.53 35.83 -25.40
N PRO A 88 -12.74 34.75 -25.65
CA PRO A 88 -11.31 34.69 -25.32
C PRO A 88 -10.33 34.82 -26.51
N LYS A 89 -9.03 34.99 -26.20
CA LYS A 89 -7.91 35.03 -27.16
C LYS A 89 -6.94 33.85 -27.00
N TRP A 90 -7.34 32.64 -27.37
CA TRP A 90 -6.43 31.49 -27.56
C TRP A 90 -5.80 31.48 -28.97
N LEU A 91 -5.40 32.66 -29.49
CA LEU A 91 -4.91 32.80 -30.87
C LEU A 91 -3.90 33.95 -31.01
N ARG A 92 -2.62 33.64 -30.77
CA ARG A 92 -1.46 34.35 -31.34
C ARG A 92 -0.19 33.50 -31.23
N ILE A 93 0.25 32.95 -32.35
CA ILE A 93 1.61 32.44 -32.56
C ILE A 93 2.43 33.63 -33.06
N GLY A 94 3.62 33.89 -32.49
CA GLY A 94 4.43 35.04 -32.91
C GLY A 94 5.72 35.27 -32.13
N LYS A 95 6.80 34.63 -32.62
CA LYS A 95 8.22 35.04 -32.62
C LYS A 95 8.74 36.06 -31.59
N SER A 96 9.78 35.63 -30.88
CA SER A 96 11.03 36.35 -30.52
C SER A 96 11.08 37.88 -30.56
N ASN A 97 11.70 38.47 -29.54
CA ASN A 97 13.00 39.11 -29.74
C ASN A 97 13.85 39.07 -28.47
N VAL A 98 15.18 39.05 -28.66
CA VAL A 98 16.18 39.27 -27.61
C VAL A 98 16.78 40.65 -27.87
N THR A 99 16.83 41.47 -26.82
CA THR A 99 17.72 42.63 -26.73
C THR A 99 18.30 42.65 -25.33
N GLN A 100 19.61 42.52 -25.23
CA GLN A 100 20.34 42.92 -24.03
C GLN A 100 20.30 44.44 -23.93
N ASP A 101 20.40 44.96 -22.70
CA ASP A 101 21.16 46.18 -22.47
C ASP A 101 21.87 46.09 -21.12
N VAL A 102 23.02 46.75 -21.01
CA VAL A 102 23.97 46.58 -19.90
C VAL A 102 24.20 47.91 -19.21
N TYR A 103 24.02 47.95 -17.88
CA TYR A 103 24.64 48.96 -17.03
C TYR A 103 25.21 48.34 -15.75
N TYR A 104 26.15 49.08 -15.16
CA TYR A 104 27.20 48.57 -14.27
C TYR A 104 27.02 49.03 -12.81
N THR A 105 27.88 48.46 -11.95
CA THR A 105 28.43 49.02 -10.70
C THR A 105 27.60 49.14 -9.41
N SER A 106 28.38 48.98 -8.33
CA SER A 106 28.22 49.48 -6.95
C SER A 106 27.32 48.70 -5.98
N ALA A 107 27.79 48.64 -4.72
CA ALA A 107 27.24 47.83 -3.63
C ALA A 107 26.40 48.68 -2.68
N LEU A 108 25.36 48.06 -2.08
CA LEU A 108 24.51 48.57 -0.98
C LEU A 108 23.98 47.34 -0.17
N PRO A 109 23.33 47.51 1.01
CA PRO A 109 23.83 46.83 2.22
C PRO A 109 22.88 45.75 2.80
N ALA A 110 23.10 45.40 4.08
CA ALA A 110 22.66 44.16 4.73
C ALA A 110 21.14 44.01 4.97
N ASP A 111 20.31 45.02 4.75
CA ASP A 111 18.91 45.05 5.24
C ASP A 111 17.88 44.29 4.37
N VAL A 112 18.31 43.60 3.33
CA VAL A 112 17.41 42.84 2.43
C VAL A 112 16.96 41.50 3.05
N VAL A 113 17.71 40.96 4.02
CA VAL A 113 17.58 39.57 4.54
C VAL A 113 16.17 39.24 5.05
N ASN A 114 15.47 40.19 5.70
CA ASN A 114 14.14 39.94 6.27
C ASN A 114 12.98 39.97 5.25
N ARG A 115 13.21 40.34 3.98
CA ARG A 115 12.22 40.16 2.90
C ARG A 115 12.50 38.96 1.99
N SER A 116 13.69 38.36 2.07
CA SER A 116 13.95 37.05 1.44
C SER A 116 13.28 35.89 2.18
N ASN A 117 13.27 35.88 3.52
CA ASN A 117 12.84 34.71 4.30
C ASN A 117 11.38 34.28 4.02
N GLY A 118 10.40 35.17 4.13
CA GLY A 118 9.01 34.87 3.81
C GLY A 118 8.74 34.56 2.32
N ARG A 119 9.73 34.77 1.44
CA ARG A 119 9.68 34.36 0.01
C ARG A 119 10.43 33.06 -0.23
N LEU A 120 11.43 32.73 0.59
CA LEU A 120 12.10 31.44 0.66
C LEU A 120 11.17 30.37 1.23
N GLU A 121 10.47 30.62 2.33
CA GLU A 121 9.46 29.68 2.87
C GLU A 121 8.36 29.36 1.83
N ALA A 122 7.94 30.37 1.05
CA ALA A 122 7.02 30.19 -0.07
C ALA A 122 7.63 29.41 -1.25
N LEU A 123 8.94 29.47 -1.49
CA LEU A 123 9.63 28.72 -2.55
C LEU A 123 10.04 27.30 -2.11
N GLU A 124 10.33 27.09 -0.83
CA GLU A 124 10.56 25.78 -0.23
C GLU A 124 9.27 24.96 -0.23
N SER A 125 8.13 25.55 0.13
CA SER A 125 6.83 24.89 0.01
C SER A 125 6.44 24.53 -1.44
N LEU A 126 6.96 25.24 -2.45
CA LEU A 126 6.73 24.97 -3.88
C LEU A 126 7.73 23.98 -4.50
N THR A 127 8.86 23.71 -3.85
CA THR A 127 9.89 22.77 -4.34
C THR A 127 9.83 21.39 -3.69
N GLN A 128 9.07 21.22 -2.59
CA GLN A 128 8.80 19.92 -1.96
C GLN A 128 7.82 19.00 -2.74
N THR A 129 7.88 18.93 -4.07
CA THR A 129 7.12 17.91 -4.84
C THR A 129 7.80 16.53 -4.79
N LYS A 130 7.85 15.99 -3.56
CA LYS A 130 7.97 14.57 -3.25
C LYS A 130 7.24 13.71 -4.30
N TRP A 131 7.88 12.64 -4.78
CA TRP A 131 7.14 11.46 -5.23
C TRP A 131 7.12 10.41 -4.13
N GLU A 132 6.51 10.77 -2.99
CA GLU A 132 5.94 9.75 -2.13
C GLU A 132 4.83 9.04 -2.92
N PRO A 133 4.69 7.70 -2.80
CA PRO A 133 3.45 7.05 -3.21
C PRO A 133 2.33 7.68 -2.36
N PRO A 134 1.38 8.41 -2.96
CA PRO A 134 0.45 9.26 -2.22
C PRO A 134 -0.35 8.41 -1.24
N GLU A 135 -0.38 8.84 0.02
CA GLU A 135 -0.93 8.09 1.15
C GLU A 135 -2.36 7.64 0.87
N ARG A 136 -2.50 6.36 0.48
CA ARG A 136 -3.80 5.80 0.08
C ARG A 136 -4.66 5.67 1.33
N GLU A 137 -5.84 6.28 1.26
CA GLU A 137 -6.83 6.25 2.33
C GLU A 137 -7.07 4.81 2.82
N THR A 138 -7.40 4.68 4.09
CA THR A 138 -7.76 3.39 4.70
C THR A 138 -9.16 3.46 5.30
N TRP A 139 -9.77 2.29 5.49
CA TRP A 139 -11.00 2.15 6.26
C TRP A 139 -10.81 2.62 7.71
N ASP A 140 -11.81 3.32 8.25
CA ASP A 140 -11.80 3.80 9.64
C ASP A 140 -11.78 2.63 10.65
N GLN A 141 -12.48 1.53 10.35
CA GLN A 141 -12.43 0.29 11.13
C GLN A 141 -12.37 -0.96 10.23
N LYS A 142 -11.80 -2.07 10.75
CA LYS A 142 -11.78 -3.37 10.06
C LYS A 142 -13.18 -3.93 9.77
N ALA A 143 -14.14 -3.66 10.66
CA ALA A 143 -15.53 -4.07 10.47
C ALA A 143 -16.19 -3.31 9.30
N ASP A 144 -15.80 -2.06 9.03
CA ASP A 144 -16.33 -1.30 7.89
C ASP A 144 -15.94 -1.96 6.56
N PHE A 145 -14.71 -2.48 6.45
CA PHE A 145 -14.27 -3.29 5.31
C PHE A 145 -15.06 -4.59 5.20
N LEU A 146 -15.10 -5.41 6.26
CA LEU A 146 -15.75 -6.72 6.26
C LEU A 146 -17.25 -6.59 5.93
N LEU A 147 -17.94 -5.61 6.51
CA LEU A 147 -19.33 -5.32 6.19
C LEU A 147 -19.49 -4.81 4.75
N SER A 148 -18.55 -4.03 4.21
CA SER A 148 -18.61 -3.55 2.82
C SER A 148 -18.46 -4.69 1.78
N ILE A 149 -17.58 -5.68 2.02
CA ILE A 149 -17.48 -6.85 1.12
C ILE A 149 -18.68 -7.80 1.27
N ILE A 150 -19.23 -7.95 2.49
CA ILE A 150 -20.49 -8.67 2.71
C ILE A 150 -21.66 -7.96 2.02
N GLY A 151 -21.78 -6.64 2.11
CA GLY A 151 -22.82 -5.84 1.45
C GLY A 151 -22.66 -5.68 -0.06
N PHE A 152 -21.53 -6.12 -0.63
CA PHE A 152 -21.34 -6.26 -2.08
C PHE A 152 -21.72 -7.66 -2.56
N ALA A 153 -21.33 -8.72 -1.82
CA ALA A 153 -21.64 -10.11 -2.17
C ALA A 153 -23.09 -10.54 -1.79
N VAL A 154 -23.69 -9.90 -0.78
CA VAL A 154 -25.11 -10.10 -0.43
C VAL A 154 -25.94 -9.05 -1.17
N ASP A 155 -26.45 -9.44 -2.33
CA ASP A 155 -27.18 -8.61 -3.27
C ASP A 155 -28.61 -9.15 -3.51
N LEU A 156 -29.28 -8.69 -4.58
CA LEU A 156 -30.58 -9.24 -4.94
C LEU A 156 -30.48 -10.62 -5.62
N ALA A 157 -29.36 -10.98 -6.27
CA ALA A 157 -29.13 -12.31 -6.86
C ALA A 157 -29.29 -13.44 -5.83
N ASN A 158 -28.90 -13.23 -4.56
CA ASN A 158 -29.21 -14.16 -3.45
C ASN A 158 -30.71 -14.37 -3.23
N VAL A 159 -31.48 -13.30 -3.37
CA VAL A 159 -32.91 -13.22 -3.01
C VAL A 159 -33.80 -13.73 -4.14
N TRP A 160 -33.45 -13.45 -5.40
CA TRP A 160 -34.33 -13.70 -6.55
C TRP A 160 -33.83 -14.77 -7.53
N ARG A 161 -32.51 -14.92 -7.70
CA ARG A 161 -31.89 -15.70 -8.78
C ARG A 161 -31.47 -17.06 -8.28
N PHE A 162 -30.87 -17.13 -7.09
CA PHE A 162 -30.57 -18.41 -6.44
C PHE A 162 -31.82 -19.27 -6.19
N PRO A 163 -32.95 -18.77 -5.61
CA PRO A 163 -34.13 -19.61 -5.40
C PRO A 163 -34.76 -20.05 -6.73
N PHE A 164 -34.77 -19.16 -7.72
CA PHE A 164 -35.24 -19.45 -9.07
C PHE A 164 -34.39 -20.54 -9.77
N LEU A 165 -33.07 -20.50 -9.63
CA LEU A 165 -32.19 -21.54 -10.19
C LEU A 165 -32.32 -22.88 -9.45
N CYS A 166 -32.51 -22.87 -8.13
CA CYS A 166 -32.89 -24.09 -7.39
C CYS A 166 -34.20 -24.69 -7.95
N TYR A 167 -35.20 -23.83 -8.19
CA TYR A 167 -36.49 -24.23 -8.77
C TYR A 167 -36.36 -24.85 -10.18
N LYS A 168 -35.58 -24.21 -11.06
CA LYS A 168 -35.35 -24.62 -12.46
C LYS A 168 -34.54 -25.92 -12.56
N ASN A 169 -33.55 -26.10 -11.68
CA ASN A 169 -32.48 -27.09 -11.81
C ASN A 169 -32.56 -28.27 -10.82
N GLY A 170 -33.77 -28.62 -10.36
CA GLY A 170 -34.02 -29.88 -9.64
C GLY A 170 -34.05 -29.78 -8.11
N GLY A 171 -34.45 -28.62 -7.57
CA GLY A 171 -34.62 -28.41 -6.13
C GLY A 171 -33.30 -28.60 -5.37
N GLY A 172 -33.31 -29.48 -4.37
CA GLY A 172 -32.16 -29.76 -3.53
C GLY A 172 -30.94 -30.31 -4.29
N ALA A 173 -31.15 -30.84 -5.50
CA ALA A 173 -30.05 -31.32 -6.34
C ALA A 173 -29.11 -30.18 -6.75
N PHE A 174 -29.61 -28.97 -7.02
CA PHE A 174 -28.83 -27.81 -7.45
C PHE A 174 -27.81 -27.34 -6.39
N LEU A 175 -28.04 -27.66 -5.10
CA LEU A 175 -27.11 -27.34 -4.02
C LEU A 175 -25.77 -28.07 -4.18
N ILE A 176 -25.75 -29.26 -4.79
CA ILE A 176 -24.54 -30.07 -5.00
C ILE A 176 -23.56 -29.35 -5.96
N PRO A 177 -23.92 -29.01 -7.21
CA PRO A 177 -23.03 -28.24 -8.06
C PRO A 177 -22.74 -26.88 -7.43
N TYR A 178 -23.72 -26.13 -6.93
CA TYR A 178 -23.51 -24.80 -6.31
C TYR A 178 -22.39 -24.79 -5.24
N VAL A 179 -22.40 -25.74 -4.30
CA VAL A 179 -21.35 -25.85 -3.26
C VAL A 179 -20.00 -26.28 -3.85
N LEU A 180 -19.99 -27.13 -4.88
CA LEU A 180 -18.75 -27.50 -5.57
C LEU A 180 -18.16 -26.30 -6.37
N MET A 181 -19.00 -25.50 -7.04
CA MET A 181 -18.56 -24.29 -7.75
C MET A 181 -17.98 -23.26 -6.78
N LEU A 182 -18.58 -23.17 -5.59
CA LEU A 182 -18.13 -22.30 -4.51
C LEU A 182 -16.75 -22.70 -4.00
N ILE A 183 -16.58 -23.94 -3.57
CA ILE A 183 -15.34 -24.43 -2.96
C ILE A 183 -14.20 -24.43 -3.98
N PHE A 184 -14.41 -24.96 -5.19
CA PHE A 184 -13.33 -25.16 -6.15
C PHE A 184 -13.14 -24.04 -7.18
N GLY A 185 -14.12 -23.15 -7.35
CA GLY A 185 -14.09 -22.02 -8.29
C GLY A 185 -14.03 -20.66 -7.60
N ALA A 186 -15.15 -20.24 -7.01
CA ALA A 186 -15.34 -18.85 -6.58
C ALA A 186 -14.52 -18.48 -5.33
N LEU A 187 -14.46 -19.33 -4.30
CA LEU A 187 -13.74 -19.05 -3.05
C LEU A 187 -12.22 -18.87 -3.26
N PRO A 188 -11.51 -19.72 -4.02
CA PRO A 188 -10.10 -19.50 -4.38
C PRO A 188 -9.89 -18.15 -5.08
N LEU A 189 -10.69 -17.82 -6.09
CA LEU A 189 -10.46 -16.62 -6.90
C LEU A 189 -10.84 -15.33 -6.17
N PHE A 190 -11.87 -15.36 -5.31
CA PHE A 190 -12.18 -14.27 -4.39
C PHE A 190 -11.04 -14.03 -3.38
N TYR A 191 -10.44 -15.08 -2.81
CA TYR A 191 -9.25 -14.92 -1.95
C TYR A 191 -8.07 -14.31 -2.72
N MET A 192 -7.91 -14.67 -4.00
CA MET A 192 -6.87 -14.14 -4.89
C MET A 192 -7.05 -12.63 -5.16
N GLU A 193 -8.24 -12.16 -5.55
CA GLU A 193 -8.56 -10.73 -5.73
C GLU A 193 -8.24 -9.91 -4.47
N LEU A 194 -8.63 -10.43 -3.29
CA LEU A 194 -8.40 -9.76 -2.01
C LEU A 194 -6.90 -9.61 -1.67
N VAL A 195 -6.10 -10.66 -1.90
CA VAL A 195 -4.64 -10.62 -1.72
C VAL A 195 -4.01 -9.63 -2.70
N LEU A 196 -4.37 -9.70 -3.99
CA LEU A 196 -3.82 -8.83 -5.03
C LEU A 196 -4.11 -7.34 -4.73
N GLY A 197 -5.33 -7.03 -4.29
CA GLY A 197 -5.71 -5.68 -3.88
C GLY A 197 -4.92 -5.19 -2.68
N GLN A 198 -4.90 -5.96 -1.59
CA GLN A 198 -4.27 -5.57 -0.32
C GLN A 198 -2.74 -5.47 -0.42
N TYR A 199 -2.08 -6.39 -1.12
CA TYR A 199 -0.63 -6.37 -1.28
C TYR A 199 -0.15 -5.19 -2.14
N ASN A 200 -0.85 -4.90 -3.25
CA ASN A 200 -0.42 -3.87 -4.21
C ASN A 200 -0.92 -2.47 -3.89
N ARG A 201 -2.05 -2.34 -3.15
CA ARG A 201 -2.72 -1.06 -2.83
C ARG A 201 -2.97 -0.17 -4.06
N LEU A 202 -3.38 -0.79 -5.16
CA LEU A 202 -3.68 -0.17 -6.47
C LEU A 202 -5.06 -0.61 -6.96
N GLY A 203 -5.72 0.23 -7.77
CA GLY A 203 -6.97 -0.12 -8.45
C GLY A 203 -6.80 -1.21 -9.53
N PRO A 204 -7.92 -1.80 -10.00
CA PRO A 204 -7.96 -3.04 -10.79
C PRO A 204 -7.33 -2.96 -12.19
N VAL A 205 -7.11 -1.76 -12.73
CA VAL A 205 -6.30 -1.56 -13.95
C VAL A 205 -4.80 -1.45 -13.61
N SER A 206 -4.44 -0.73 -12.55
CA SER A 206 -3.04 -0.46 -12.21
C SER A 206 -2.36 -1.59 -11.42
N VAL A 207 -3.09 -2.53 -10.83
CA VAL A 207 -2.53 -3.76 -10.21
C VAL A 207 -1.72 -4.58 -11.21
N TRP A 208 -2.12 -4.60 -12.49
CA TRP A 208 -1.47 -5.32 -13.59
C TRP A 208 -0.10 -4.77 -14.00
N ARG A 209 0.47 -3.83 -13.25
CA ARG A 209 1.92 -3.58 -13.27
C ARG A 209 2.73 -4.82 -12.83
N ILE A 210 2.08 -5.80 -12.21
CA ILE A 210 2.58 -7.18 -12.03
C ILE A 210 2.90 -7.88 -13.37
N CYS A 211 2.09 -7.68 -14.41
CA CYS A 211 2.26 -8.35 -15.71
C CYS A 211 1.73 -7.44 -16.84
N PRO A 212 2.51 -6.42 -17.27
CA PRO A 212 2.03 -5.30 -18.08
C PRO A 212 1.37 -5.65 -19.42
N ILE A 213 1.67 -6.81 -20.01
CA ILE A 213 1.03 -7.30 -21.24
C ILE A 213 -0.44 -7.71 -21.01
N PHE A 214 -0.79 -8.19 -19.82
CA PHE A 214 -2.14 -8.64 -19.45
C PHE A 214 -2.97 -7.56 -18.74
N LYS A 215 -2.53 -6.31 -18.73
CA LYS A 215 -3.28 -5.17 -18.16
C LYS A 215 -4.67 -4.95 -18.77
N GLY A 216 -4.92 -5.51 -19.96
CA GLY A 216 -6.27 -5.64 -20.53
C GLY A 216 -7.27 -6.42 -19.68
N VAL A 217 -6.84 -7.31 -18.78
CA VAL A 217 -7.72 -8.02 -17.82
C VAL A 217 -8.39 -7.04 -16.86
N GLY A 218 -7.64 -6.06 -16.35
CA GLY A 218 -8.19 -4.98 -15.51
C GLY A 218 -9.17 -4.07 -16.26
N PHE A 219 -8.93 -3.82 -17.55
CA PHE A 219 -9.88 -3.11 -18.40
C PHE A 219 -11.15 -3.94 -18.68
N CYS A 220 -11.03 -5.26 -18.85
CA CYS A 220 -12.17 -6.16 -18.98
C CYS A 220 -13.06 -6.12 -17.72
N ALA A 221 -12.48 -6.30 -16.52
CA ALA A 221 -13.20 -6.23 -15.25
C ALA A 221 -13.93 -4.88 -15.05
N VAL A 222 -13.24 -3.76 -15.32
CA VAL A 222 -13.81 -2.41 -15.27
C VAL A 222 -14.95 -2.21 -16.29
N LEU A 223 -14.84 -2.75 -17.51
CA LEU A 223 -15.92 -2.67 -18.51
C LEU A 223 -17.13 -3.52 -18.10
N VAL A 224 -16.92 -4.73 -17.56
CA VAL A 224 -18.01 -5.59 -17.06
C VAL A 224 -18.74 -4.90 -15.89
N ALA A 225 -18.02 -4.30 -14.94
CA ALA A 225 -18.61 -3.51 -13.86
C ALA A 225 -19.37 -2.27 -14.39
N PHE A 226 -18.88 -1.63 -15.45
CA PHE A 226 -19.56 -0.50 -16.09
C PHE A 226 -20.84 -0.93 -16.84
N TYR A 227 -20.84 -2.08 -17.52
CA TYR A 227 -22.02 -2.60 -18.22
C TYR A 227 -23.10 -3.10 -17.26
N ALA A 228 -22.71 -3.73 -16.13
CA ALA A 228 -23.63 -4.02 -15.04
C ALA A 228 -24.34 -2.75 -14.53
N SER A 229 -23.65 -1.60 -14.56
CA SER A 229 -24.21 -0.34 -14.05
C SER A 229 -25.43 0.18 -14.84
N PHE A 230 -25.61 -0.24 -16.09
CA PHE A 230 -26.68 0.23 -16.98
C PHE A 230 -28.05 -0.38 -16.66
N TYR A 231 -28.08 -1.64 -16.21
CA TYR A 231 -29.33 -2.37 -15.98
C TYR A 231 -29.62 -2.57 -14.48
N TYR A 232 -28.59 -2.82 -13.64
CA TYR A 232 -28.79 -3.06 -12.22
C TYR A 232 -29.46 -1.87 -11.49
N ASN A 233 -29.19 -0.63 -11.95
CA ASN A 233 -29.85 0.58 -11.44
C ASN A 233 -31.37 0.64 -11.67
N VAL A 234 -31.88 -0.08 -12.66
CA VAL A 234 -33.30 -0.09 -13.01
C VAL A 234 -34.10 -0.91 -12.01
N ILE A 235 -33.48 -1.94 -11.42
CA ILE A 235 -34.02 -2.72 -10.30
C ILE A 235 -34.26 -1.81 -9.08
N ILE A 236 -33.33 -0.89 -8.83
CA ILE A 236 -33.43 0.11 -7.76
C ILE A 236 -34.53 1.13 -8.08
N CYS A 237 -34.63 1.55 -9.35
CA CYS A 237 -35.70 2.43 -9.84
C CYS A 237 -37.09 1.82 -9.63
N TRP A 238 -37.30 0.56 -10.02
CA TRP A 238 -38.55 -0.17 -9.74
C TRP A 238 -38.81 -0.28 -8.24
N SER A 239 -37.80 -0.55 -7.42
CA SER A 239 -37.94 -0.58 -5.96
C SER A 239 -38.41 0.77 -5.38
N PHE A 240 -37.92 1.91 -5.91
CA PHE A 240 -38.41 3.24 -5.54
C PHE A 240 -39.85 3.48 -6.01
N TYR A 241 -40.22 3.03 -7.21
CA TYR A 241 -41.59 3.15 -7.71
C TYR A 241 -42.57 2.38 -6.79
N PHE A 242 -42.28 1.11 -6.49
CA PHE A 242 -43.08 0.31 -5.54
C PHE A 242 -43.12 0.90 -4.13
N LEU A 243 -42.02 1.50 -3.64
CA LEU A 243 -42.03 2.23 -2.37
C LEU A 243 -43.02 3.39 -2.40
N PHE A 244 -43.00 4.23 -3.45
CA PHE A 244 -43.93 5.35 -3.56
C PHE A 244 -45.38 4.88 -3.70
N SER A 245 -45.64 3.81 -4.46
CA SER A 245 -46.95 3.17 -4.57
C SER A 245 -47.40 2.42 -3.29
N SER A 246 -46.50 2.19 -2.33
CA SER A 246 -46.85 1.59 -1.02
C SER A 246 -47.50 2.58 -0.04
N PHE A 247 -47.42 3.90 -0.29
CA PHE A 247 -48.06 4.93 0.54
C PHE A 247 -49.55 5.14 0.17
N SER A 248 -50.27 4.03 0.01
CA SER A 248 -51.71 3.99 -0.31
C SER A 248 -52.50 3.28 0.80
N ALA A 249 -53.76 3.66 0.99
CA ALA A 249 -54.66 3.01 1.94
C ALA A 249 -55.00 1.55 1.52
N GLU A 250 -54.95 1.26 0.23
CA GLU A 250 -54.99 -0.11 -0.30
C GLU A 250 -53.86 -0.28 -1.31
N LEU A 251 -53.12 -1.39 -1.21
CA LEU A 251 -51.96 -1.64 -2.06
C LEU A 251 -52.44 -2.01 -3.48
N PRO A 252 -51.96 -1.34 -4.55
CA PRO A 252 -52.58 -1.40 -5.88
C PRO A 252 -52.46 -2.77 -6.58
N TRP A 253 -51.67 -3.70 -6.04
CA TRP A 253 -51.50 -5.08 -6.50
C TRP A 253 -52.39 -6.10 -5.75
N THR A 254 -53.26 -5.67 -4.84
CA THR A 254 -54.10 -6.58 -4.00
C THR A 254 -55.46 -6.96 -4.60
N HIS A 255 -55.76 -6.44 -5.79
CA HIS A 255 -57.08 -6.44 -6.41
C HIS A 255 -56.98 -6.38 -7.93
N CYS A 256 -57.99 -6.93 -8.61
CA CYS A 256 -58.12 -6.88 -10.07
C CYS A 256 -59.00 -5.72 -10.59
N ASN A 257 -59.52 -4.86 -9.69
CA ASN A 257 -60.43 -3.78 -10.05
C ASN A 257 -59.69 -2.46 -10.33
N ASN A 258 -58.71 -2.48 -11.25
CA ASN A 258 -57.97 -1.28 -11.67
C ASN A 258 -57.96 -1.13 -13.21
N THR A 259 -57.65 0.07 -13.68
CA THR A 259 -57.70 0.43 -15.12
C THR A 259 -56.69 -0.29 -16.01
N TRP A 260 -55.71 -0.99 -15.44
CA TRP A 260 -54.69 -1.77 -16.15
C TRP A 260 -54.97 -3.28 -16.22
N ASN A 261 -55.94 -3.77 -15.43
CA ASN A 261 -56.19 -5.21 -15.30
C ASN A 261 -56.93 -5.81 -16.51
N THR A 262 -56.90 -7.14 -16.65
CA THR A 262 -57.70 -7.88 -17.64
C THR A 262 -58.82 -8.70 -17.00
N GLU A 263 -59.74 -9.19 -17.83
CA GLU A 263 -60.76 -10.18 -17.45
C GLU A 263 -60.17 -11.54 -17.00
N PHE A 264 -58.88 -11.78 -17.24
CA PHE A 264 -58.13 -12.96 -16.81
C PHE A 264 -57.35 -12.75 -15.50
N CYS A 265 -57.52 -11.59 -14.86
CA CYS A 265 -56.91 -11.27 -13.57
C CYS A 265 -57.56 -12.05 -12.42
N TRP A 266 -56.75 -12.48 -11.45
CA TRP A 266 -57.18 -13.18 -10.26
C TRP A 266 -56.65 -12.50 -8.98
N ASP A 267 -57.57 -12.15 -8.05
CA ASP A 267 -57.25 -11.70 -6.67
C ASP A 267 -57.65 -12.73 -5.59
N GLY A 268 -58.27 -13.84 -6.02
CA GLY A 268 -58.67 -14.95 -5.18
C GLY A 268 -59.79 -14.67 -4.19
N ARG A 269 -60.65 -13.66 -4.45
CA ARG A 269 -61.93 -13.47 -3.75
C ARG A 269 -63.11 -14.15 -4.48
N ASP A 270 -63.02 -14.30 -5.80
CA ASP A 270 -64.04 -14.96 -6.64
C ASP A 270 -63.99 -16.51 -6.58
N HIS A 271 -64.30 -17.08 -5.41
CA HIS A 271 -64.55 -18.52 -5.26
C HIS A 271 -65.95 -18.96 -5.72
N SER A 272 -66.80 -18.04 -6.20
CA SER A 272 -68.25 -18.23 -6.38
C SER A 272 -68.74 -18.40 -7.83
N ASN A 273 -67.93 -18.06 -8.85
CA ASN A 273 -68.39 -18.04 -10.25
C ASN A 273 -67.65 -18.99 -11.21
N PHE A 274 -66.45 -19.49 -10.91
CA PHE A 274 -65.76 -20.43 -11.83
C PHE A 274 -66.52 -21.76 -12.02
N SER A 275 -67.42 -22.10 -11.09
CA SER A 275 -68.36 -23.23 -11.20
C SER A 275 -69.51 -23.03 -12.21
N ARG A 276 -69.66 -21.86 -12.85
CA ARG A 276 -70.74 -21.60 -13.82
C ARG A 276 -70.36 -21.78 -15.29
N ILE A 277 -69.07 -21.81 -15.63
CA ILE A 277 -68.61 -21.87 -17.03
C ILE A 277 -68.75 -23.28 -17.65
N ASN A 278 -68.86 -24.33 -16.83
CA ASN A 278 -69.05 -25.71 -17.32
C ASN A 278 -70.50 -26.08 -17.72
N THR A 279 -71.49 -25.18 -17.64
CA THR A 279 -72.90 -25.53 -17.94
C THR A 279 -73.72 -24.42 -18.63
N SER A 280 -73.27 -23.89 -19.77
CA SER A 280 -74.17 -23.41 -20.85
C SER A 280 -73.46 -23.01 -22.16
N PHE A 281 -72.82 -23.93 -22.87
CA PHE A 281 -72.56 -23.76 -24.31
C PHE A 281 -73.03 -24.98 -25.11
N SER A 282 -74.35 -25.19 -25.09
CA SER A 282 -75.04 -26.21 -25.88
C SER A 282 -75.04 -25.82 -27.36
N ILE A 283 -74.02 -26.26 -28.10
CA ILE A 283 -74.00 -26.13 -29.56
C ILE A 283 -75.08 -27.07 -30.14
N ASN A 284 -76.17 -26.49 -30.62
CA ASN A 284 -77.16 -27.21 -31.44
C ASN A 284 -76.54 -27.53 -32.81
N GLN A 285 -75.74 -28.60 -32.88
CA GLN A 285 -75.09 -29.02 -34.11
C GLN A 285 -76.04 -29.86 -34.97
N THR A 286 -76.70 -29.21 -35.93
CA THR A 286 -77.40 -29.91 -37.02
C THR A 286 -76.38 -30.62 -37.91
N LEU A 287 -76.74 -31.81 -38.39
CA LEU A 287 -75.91 -32.73 -39.18
C LEU A 287 -75.13 -32.04 -40.33
N GLY A 288 -73.82 -32.30 -40.38
CA GLY A 288 -72.93 -31.90 -41.46
C GLY A 288 -71.53 -32.48 -41.25
N GLU A 289 -71.11 -33.42 -42.09
CA GLU A 289 -69.84 -34.13 -41.92
C GLU A 289 -68.65 -33.27 -42.34
N ASN A 290 -67.77 -32.95 -41.38
CA ASN A 290 -66.32 -32.77 -41.59
C ASN A 290 -65.63 -32.62 -40.22
N SER A 291 -65.18 -33.73 -39.65
CA SER A 291 -64.53 -33.78 -38.35
C SER A 291 -63.06 -33.30 -38.42
N THR A 292 -62.85 -31.99 -38.45
CA THR A 292 -61.58 -31.42 -37.99
C THR A 292 -61.54 -31.50 -36.46
N ASN A 293 -60.59 -32.27 -35.93
CA ASN A 293 -60.30 -32.28 -34.50
C ASN A 293 -59.64 -30.95 -34.11
N TYR A 294 -60.46 -29.92 -33.85
CA TYR A 294 -60.01 -28.75 -33.13
C TYR A 294 -59.68 -29.20 -31.69
N SER A 295 -58.38 -29.26 -31.37
CA SER A 295 -57.96 -29.26 -29.98
C SER A 295 -58.45 -27.97 -29.32
N ILE A 296 -58.94 -28.07 -28.09
CA ILE A 296 -59.23 -26.90 -27.26
C ILE A 296 -57.88 -26.39 -26.75
N ASP A 297 -57.18 -25.67 -27.62
CA ASP A 297 -55.86 -25.11 -27.34
C ASP A 297 -56.00 -24.04 -26.25
N ALA A 298 -55.19 -24.22 -25.20
CA ALA A 298 -54.94 -23.28 -24.10
C ALA A 298 -56.14 -22.47 -23.58
N ILE A 299 -56.72 -22.94 -22.45
CA ILE A 299 -57.30 -22.00 -21.48
C ILE A 299 -56.21 -20.98 -21.12
N PRO A 300 -56.42 -19.66 -21.32
CA PRO A 300 -55.40 -18.66 -21.01
C PRO A 300 -55.08 -18.69 -19.52
N THR A 301 -53.80 -18.70 -19.17
CA THR A 301 -53.35 -18.78 -17.77
C THR A 301 -53.71 -17.51 -17.01
N SER A 302 -54.61 -17.64 -16.03
CA SER A 302 -55.03 -16.55 -15.14
C SER A 302 -53.83 -15.90 -14.45
N ALA A 303 -53.68 -14.58 -14.58
CA ALA A 303 -52.59 -13.82 -13.99
C ALA A 303 -52.98 -13.28 -12.61
N SER A 304 -52.03 -13.25 -11.66
CA SER A 304 -52.28 -12.59 -10.36
C SER A 304 -52.34 -11.07 -10.52
N ALA A 305 -53.11 -10.41 -9.65
CA ALA A 305 -53.18 -8.95 -9.58
C ALA A 305 -51.78 -8.28 -9.49
N ALA A 306 -50.85 -8.88 -8.74
CA ALA A 306 -49.47 -8.42 -8.65
C ALA A 306 -48.65 -8.60 -9.95
N ARG A 307 -48.91 -9.66 -10.72
CA ARG A 307 -48.28 -9.86 -12.04
C ARG A 307 -48.73 -8.80 -13.03
N GLU A 308 -50.04 -8.60 -13.17
CA GLU A 308 -50.58 -7.57 -14.07
C GLU A 308 -50.18 -6.16 -13.65
N TYR A 309 -50.14 -5.87 -12.35
CA TYR A 309 -49.62 -4.61 -11.85
C TYR A 309 -48.19 -4.36 -12.35
N PHE A 310 -47.28 -5.33 -12.22
CA PHE A 310 -45.91 -5.15 -12.71
C PHE A 310 -45.82 -5.03 -14.24
N GLU A 311 -46.39 -5.98 -14.99
CA GLU A 311 -46.23 -6.05 -16.46
C GLU A 311 -47.03 -4.97 -17.19
N ARG A 312 -48.21 -4.56 -16.68
CA ARG A 312 -49.13 -3.62 -17.34
C ARG A 312 -49.12 -2.23 -16.71
N ALA A 313 -49.10 -2.10 -15.38
CA ALA A 313 -49.15 -0.80 -14.70
C ALA A 313 -47.77 -0.17 -14.44
N VAL A 314 -46.75 -0.97 -14.08
CA VAL A 314 -45.38 -0.47 -13.84
C VAL A 314 -44.62 -0.37 -15.16
N LEU A 315 -44.51 -1.46 -15.92
CA LEU A 315 -43.69 -1.51 -17.14
C LEU A 315 -44.40 -1.00 -18.41
N GLU A 316 -45.73 -1.13 -18.50
CA GLU A 316 -46.48 -0.92 -19.77
C GLU A 316 -46.01 -1.83 -20.93
N LEU A 317 -45.45 -3.02 -20.61
CA LEU A 317 -44.79 -3.91 -21.58
C LEU A 317 -45.75 -4.42 -22.67
N HIS A 318 -47.05 -4.52 -22.36
CA HIS A 318 -48.13 -4.89 -23.28
C HIS A 318 -48.37 -3.88 -24.42
N LEU A 319 -47.66 -2.76 -24.45
CA LEU A 319 -47.67 -1.76 -25.52
C LEU A 319 -46.37 -1.79 -26.35
N SER A 320 -45.63 -2.90 -26.31
CA SER A 320 -44.37 -3.12 -27.04
C SER A 320 -44.32 -4.53 -27.62
N ASP A 321 -44.27 -4.64 -28.95
CA ASP A 321 -44.19 -5.91 -29.68
C ASP A 321 -42.82 -6.61 -29.58
N GLY A 322 -41.85 -6.00 -28.87
CA GLY A 322 -40.54 -6.58 -28.62
C GLY A 322 -39.40 -5.56 -28.59
N ILE A 323 -38.15 -6.04 -28.53
CA ILE A 323 -36.94 -5.20 -28.50
C ILE A 323 -36.76 -4.27 -29.72
N HIS A 324 -37.56 -4.46 -30.78
CA HIS A 324 -37.55 -3.63 -31.99
C HIS A 324 -38.48 -2.40 -31.90
N ASP A 325 -39.51 -2.44 -31.05
CA ASP A 325 -40.28 -1.24 -30.66
C ASP A 325 -40.18 -1.01 -29.16
N LEU A 326 -39.35 -0.04 -28.79
CA LEU A 326 -39.11 0.32 -27.41
C LEU A 326 -40.22 1.18 -26.81
N GLY A 327 -41.08 1.81 -27.62
CA GLY A 327 -42.10 2.76 -27.17
C GLY A 327 -41.56 4.00 -26.45
N ASP A 328 -42.47 4.77 -25.84
CA ASP A 328 -42.15 6.01 -25.11
C ASP A 328 -41.35 5.78 -23.81
N LEU A 329 -40.62 6.81 -23.36
CA LEU A 329 -40.00 6.88 -22.04
C LEU A 329 -41.06 7.10 -20.94
N LYS A 330 -41.06 6.25 -19.91
CA LYS A 330 -42.01 6.35 -18.80
C LYS A 330 -41.56 7.35 -17.74
N TRP A 331 -42.08 8.58 -17.79
CA TRP A 331 -41.64 9.71 -16.96
C TRP A 331 -41.59 9.44 -15.44
N GLN A 332 -42.51 8.65 -14.88
CA GLN A 332 -42.48 8.30 -13.46
C GLN A 332 -41.23 7.47 -13.10
N LEU A 333 -40.86 6.52 -13.97
CA LEU A 333 -39.65 5.72 -13.83
C LEU A 333 -38.39 6.53 -14.18
N VAL A 334 -38.44 7.47 -15.13
CA VAL A 334 -37.33 8.40 -15.40
C VAL A 334 -37.00 9.24 -14.16
N LEU A 335 -38.00 9.74 -13.44
CA LEU A 335 -37.80 10.47 -12.18
C LEU A 335 -37.22 9.57 -11.08
N CYS A 336 -37.69 8.34 -10.95
CA CYS A 336 -37.14 7.37 -9.99
C CYS A 336 -35.69 6.98 -10.32
N LEU A 337 -35.35 6.81 -11.61
CA LEU A 337 -33.98 6.53 -12.05
C LEU A 337 -33.06 7.74 -11.82
N MET A 338 -33.52 8.96 -12.11
CA MET A 338 -32.78 10.18 -11.84
C MET A 338 -32.47 10.33 -10.34
N LEU A 339 -33.45 10.03 -9.47
CA LEU A 339 -33.26 9.99 -8.03
C LEU A 339 -32.17 8.98 -7.63
N VAL A 340 -32.19 7.76 -8.19
CA VAL A 340 -31.14 6.73 -7.96
C VAL A 340 -29.75 7.26 -8.33
N TYR A 341 -29.57 7.86 -9.51
CA TYR A 341 -28.24 8.37 -9.90
C TYR A 341 -27.77 9.59 -9.10
N ILE A 342 -28.67 10.46 -8.64
CA ILE A 342 -28.35 11.54 -7.69
C ILE A 342 -27.84 10.97 -6.37
N ILE A 343 -28.50 9.94 -5.83
CA ILE A 343 -28.10 9.27 -4.59
C ILE A 343 -26.72 8.59 -4.76
N LEU A 344 -26.50 7.85 -5.86
CA LEU A 344 -25.20 7.22 -6.16
C LEU A 344 -24.07 8.25 -6.19
N TYR A 345 -24.28 9.37 -6.87
CA TYR A 345 -23.29 10.45 -6.93
C TYR A 345 -22.95 11.00 -5.54
N LEU A 346 -23.96 11.33 -4.73
CA LEU A 346 -23.77 11.84 -3.37
C LEU A 346 -23.10 10.81 -2.44
N ALA A 347 -23.37 9.52 -2.62
CA ALA A 347 -22.74 8.46 -1.84
C ALA A 347 -21.24 8.31 -2.16
N LEU A 348 -20.87 8.36 -3.44
CA LEU A 348 -19.49 8.21 -3.95
C LEU A 348 -18.65 9.50 -3.89
N PHE A 349 -19.28 10.67 -3.72
CA PHE A 349 -18.65 12.00 -3.72
C PHE A 349 -17.45 12.17 -2.76
N LYS A 350 -17.42 11.42 -1.64
CA LYS A 350 -16.32 11.39 -0.66
C LYS A 350 -15.60 10.03 -0.56
N GLY A 351 -15.82 9.11 -1.50
CA GLY A 351 -15.18 7.78 -1.51
C GLY A 351 -15.44 6.92 -0.27
N VAL A 352 -14.53 5.99 0.01
CA VAL A 352 -14.73 4.90 1.00
C VAL A 352 -15.00 5.38 2.44
N LYS A 353 -14.51 6.55 2.84
CA LYS A 353 -14.81 7.16 4.15
C LYS A 353 -16.29 7.56 4.32
N SER A 354 -17.03 7.68 3.23
CA SER A 354 -18.49 7.85 3.23
C SER A 354 -19.23 6.51 3.32
N SER A 355 -18.77 5.46 2.63
CA SER A 355 -19.53 4.21 2.51
C SER A 355 -19.59 3.43 3.83
N GLY A 356 -18.44 3.13 4.44
CA GLY A 356 -18.29 2.16 5.53
C GLY A 356 -19.23 2.36 6.74
N LYS A 357 -19.39 3.59 7.20
CA LYS A 357 -20.18 3.91 8.42
C LYS A 357 -21.67 3.61 8.31
N VAL A 358 -22.19 3.45 7.10
CA VAL A 358 -23.63 3.19 6.89
C VAL A 358 -23.93 1.69 6.84
N VAL A 359 -22.93 0.84 6.58
CA VAL A 359 -23.12 -0.60 6.31
C VAL A 359 -23.60 -1.37 7.55
N TRP A 360 -23.30 -0.89 8.76
CA TRP A 360 -23.68 -1.51 10.04
C TRP A 360 -25.19 -1.73 10.23
N VAL A 361 -26.01 -0.71 9.93
CA VAL A 361 -27.49 -0.78 9.97
C VAL A 361 -28.04 -1.54 8.75
N THR A 362 -27.19 -1.73 7.75
CA THR A 362 -27.56 -1.99 6.37
C THR A 362 -27.46 -3.47 6.05
N ALA A 363 -26.30 -4.08 6.27
CA ALA A 363 -26.11 -5.52 6.12
C ALA A 363 -26.96 -6.33 7.12
N THR A 364 -27.35 -5.75 8.26
CA THR A 364 -28.06 -6.46 9.33
C THR A 364 -29.59 -6.53 9.14
N MET A 365 -30.22 -5.49 8.59
CA MET A 365 -31.69 -5.41 8.46
C MET A 365 -32.34 -6.45 7.53
N PRO A 366 -31.75 -6.86 6.38
CA PRO A 366 -32.33 -7.88 5.52
C PRO A 366 -32.60 -9.22 6.23
N TYR A 367 -31.70 -9.67 7.11
CA TYR A 367 -31.90 -10.89 7.89
C TYR A 367 -33.10 -10.81 8.84
N VAL A 368 -33.36 -9.64 9.43
CA VAL A 368 -34.52 -9.41 10.31
C VAL A 368 -35.82 -9.52 9.50
N VAL A 369 -35.87 -8.94 8.31
CA VAL A 369 -37.06 -9.01 7.44
C VAL A 369 -37.27 -10.40 6.85
N LEU A 370 -36.20 -11.05 6.38
CA LEU A 370 -36.26 -12.44 5.91
C LEU A 370 -36.69 -13.41 7.02
N LEU A 371 -36.27 -13.20 8.28
CA LEU A 371 -36.73 -14.01 9.42
C LEU A 371 -38.23 -13.82 9.70
N ILE A 372 -38.73 -12.57 9.67
CA ILE A 372 -40.17 -12.29 9.85
C ILE A 372 -40.98 -12.92 8.71
N LEU A 373 -40.51 -12.81 7.47
CA LEU A 373 -41.16 -13.41 6.30
C LEU A 373 -41.07 -14.94 6.31
N LEU A 374 -40.01 -15.55 6.83
CA LEU A 374 -39.93 -17.01 7.03
C LEU A 374 -40.98 -17.48 8.05
N ILE A 375 -41.09 -16.79 9.19
CA ILE A 375 -42.06 -17.10 10.24
C ILE A 375 -43.50 -16.94 9.71
N ARG A 376 -43.81 -15.87 8.95
CA ARG A 376 -45.14 -15.72 8.33
C ARG A 376 -45.38 -16.77 7.25
N GLY A 377 -44.44 -16.96 6.34
CA GLY A 377 -44.56 -17.89 5.22
C GLY A 377 -44.79 -19.33 5.68
N SER A 378 -44.09 -19.76 6.73
CA SER A 378 -44.24 -21.10 7.33
C SER A 378 -45.59 -21.33 8.01
N LEU A 379 -46.37 -20.27 8.27
CA LEU A 379 -47.73 -20.32 8.83
C LEU A 379 -48.83 -20.24 7.75
N LEU A 380 -48.45 -20.17 6.46
CA LEU A 380 -49.41 -20.16 5.35
C LEU A 380 -49.70 -21.60 4.86
N PRO A 381 -50.93 -21.89 4.38
CA PRO A 381 -51.23 -23.16 3.72
C PRO A 381 -50.35 -23.33 2.47
N GLY A 382 -49.91 -24.55 2.18
CA GLY A 382 -49.06 -24.87 1.02
C GLY A 382 -47.56 -24.59 1.21
N ALA A 383 -47.16 -23.92 2.29
CA ALA A 383 -45.74 -23.64 2.58
C ALA A 383 -44.88 -24.91 2.72
N GLY A 384 -45.47 -26.00 3.24
CA GLY A 384 -44.82 -27.30 3.34
C GLY A 384 -44.48 -27.93 1.99
N ASP A 385 -45.38 -27.83 1.01
CA ASP A 385 -45.14 -28.34 -0.36
C ASP A 385 -44.05 -27.53 -1.06
N GLY A 386 -44.01 -26.21 -0.82
CA GLY A 386 -42.96 -25.33 -1.29
C GLY A 386 -41.57 -25.68 -0.73
N ILE A 387 -41.45 -25.83 0.60
CA ILE A 387 -40.20 -26.27 1.24
C ILE A 387 -39.81 -27.67 0.76
N MET A 388 -40.77 -28.59 0.61
CA MET A 388 -40.53 -29.93 0.09
C MET A 388 -39.97 -29.89 -1.33
N TYR A 389 -40.48 -29.02 -2.21
CA TYR A 389 -39.94 -28.83 -3.55
C TYR A 389 -38.51 -28.25 -3.54
N PHE A 390 -38.20 -27.34 -2.62
CA PHE A 390 -36.85 -26.79 -2.45
C PHE A 390 -35.83 -27.83 -1.98
N VAL A 391 -36.21 -28.70 -1.04
CA VAL A 391 -35.29 -29.64 -0.39
C VAL A 391 -35.17 -30.97 -1.16
N LYS A 392 -36.25 -31.43 -1.83
CA LYS A 392 -36.25 -32.70 -2.56
C LYS A 392 -35.33 -32.63 -3.79
N PRO A 393 -34.34 -33.54 -3.94
CA PRO A 393 -33.42 -33.52 -5.07
C PRO A 393 -33.97 -34.32 -6.27
N ASP A 394 -34.04 -33.71 -7.45
CA ASP A 394 -34.17 -34.42 -8.73
C ASP A 394 -32.78 -34.64 -9.35
N LEU A 395 -32.15 -35.77 -9.03
CA LEU A 395 -30.80 -36.11 -9.47
C LEU A 395 -30.67 -36.22 -11.00
N ASN A 396 -31.76 -36.45 -11.74
CA ASN A 396 -31.72 -36.53 -13.20
C ASN A 396 -31.27 -35.20 -13.83
N ARG A 397 -31.56 -34.07 -13.17
CA ARG A 397 -31.13 -32.74 -13.63
C ARG A 397 -29.63 -32.55 -13.61
N LEU A 398 -28.89 -33.24 -12.74
CA LEU A 398 -27.43 -33.13 -12.65
C LEU A 398 -26.70 -33.64 -13.91
N SER A 399 -27.38 -34.43 -14.75
CA SER A 399 -26.89 -34.85 -16.06
C SER A 399 -26.98 -33.76 -17.14
N GLN A 400 -27.66 -32.64 -16.87
CA GLN A 400 -27.80 -31.52 -17.82
C GLN A 400 -26.65 -30.53 -17.62
N SER A 401 -25.83 -30.30 -18.66
CA SER A 401 -24.67 -29.39 -18.61
C SER A 401 -25.05 -27.96 -18.18
N GLN A 402 -26.24 -27.50 -18.57
CA GLN A 402 -26.76 -26.18 -18.18
C GLN A 402 -26.84 -25.99 -16.67
N VAL A 403 -27.14 -27.04 -15.89
CA VAL A 403 -27.24 -26.96 -14.42
C VAL A 403 -25.91 -26.57 -13.77
N TRP A 404 -24.80 -27.02 -14.35
CA TRP A 404 -23.45 -26.68 -13.90
C TRP A 404 -23.03 -25.28 -14.36
N VAL A 405 -23.44 -24.86 -15.57
CA VAL A 405 -23.22 -23.49 -16.06
C VAL A 405 -24.00 -22.47 -15.22
N ASP A 406 -25.28 -22.73 -14.93
CA ASP A 406 -26.14 -21.91 -14.08
C ASP A 406 -25.57 -21.79 -12.65
N ALA A 407 -25.12 -22.90 -12.07
CA ALA A 407 -24.49 -22.91 -10.75
C ALA A 407 -23.20 -22.08 -10.73
N ALA A 408 -22.37 -22.18 -11.79
CA ALA A 408 -21.13 -21.43 -11.92
C ALA A 408 -21.39 -19.93 -12.09
N VAL A 409 -22.24 -19.54 -13.05
CA VAL A 409 -22.61 -18.13 -13.27
C VAL A 409 -23.23 -17.53 -12.01
N GLN A 410 -24.13 -18.26 -11.33
CA GLN A 410 -24.72 -17.81 -10.06
C GLN A 410 -23.67 -17.57 -8.98
N ILE A 411 -22.72 -18.48 -8.77
CA ILE A 411 -21.75 -18.30 -7.68
C ILE A 411 -20.70 -17.23 -7.99
N PHE A 412 -20.26 -17.07 -9.24
CA PHE A 412 -19.32 -16.02 -9.62
C PHE A 412 -19.99 -14.64 -9.57
N TYR A 413 -21.25 -14.51 -9.99
CA TYR A 413 -22.01 -13.27 -9.88
C TYR A 413 -22.31 -12.93 -8.41
N SER A 414 -22.74 -13.90 -7.60
CA SER A 414 -23.11 -13.71 -6.19
C SER A 414 -21.91 -13.49 -5.27
N VAL A 415 -20.80 -14.22 -5.42
CA VAL A 415 -19.56 -13.88 -4.69
C VAL A 415 -18.96 -12.59 -5.24
N GLY A 416 -19.24 -12.25 -6.50
CA GLY A 416 -18.76 -11.03 -7.17
C GLY A 416 -17.28 -11.09 -7.57
N ALA A 417 -16.75 -12.30 -7.76
CA ALA A 417 -15.34 -12.52 -8.09
C ALA A 417 -15.05 -12.26 -9.58
N GLY A 418 -14.00 -11.50 -9.87
CA GLY A 418 -13.58 -11.12 -11.24
C GLY A 418 -14.17 -9.80 -11.74
N PHE A 419 -14.99 -9.09 -10.93
CA PHE A 419 -15.41 -7.71 -11.21
C PHE A 419 -14.34 -6.68 -10.82
N GLY A 420 -13.26 -7.05 -10.14
CA GLY A 420 -12.24 -6.13 -9.64
C GLY A 420 -12.71 -5.25 -8.46
N VAL A 421 -13.94 -5.45 -7.96
CA VAL A 421 -14.52 -4.68 -6.85
C VAL A 421 -13.87 -5.08 -5.52
N HIS A 422 -13.74 -6.39 -5.27
CA HIS A 422 -13.05 -6.90 -4.07
C HIS A 422 -11.59 -6.45 -4.03
N LEU A 423 -10.92 -6.52 -5.17
CA LEU A 423 -9.56 -5.98 -5.36
C LEU A 423 -9.52 -4.48 -5.04
N SER A 424 -10.50 -3.71 -5.53
CA SER A 424 -10.63 -2.28 -5.23
C SER A 424 -10.83 -2.01 -3.74
N TYR A 425 -11.73 -2.72 -3.05
CA TYR A 425 -11.98 -2.55 -1.61
C TYR A 425 -10.80 -3.00 -0.75
N ALA A 426 -10.15 -4.12 -1.10
CA ALA A 426 -8.95 -4.60 -0.44
C ALA A 426 -7.75 -3.65 -0.62
N SER A 427 -7.68 -2.88 -1.71
CA SER A 427 -6.63 -1.86 -1.91
C SER A 427 -6.59 -0.79 -0.81
N TYR A 428 -7.72 -0.56 -0.12
CA TYR A 428 -7.85 0.38 0.99
C TYR A 428 -7.62 -0.28 2.38
N ASN A 429 -7.28 -1.57 2.42
CA ASN A 429 -6.88 -2.21 3.68
C ASN A 429 -5.48 -1.77 4.13
N THR A 430 -5.20 -2.00 5.41
CA THR A 430 -3.84 -2.04 5.94
C THR A 430 -3.15 -3.33 5.51
N PHE A 431 -1.84 -3.28 5.25
CA PHE A 431 -1.08 -4.39 4.68
C PHE A 431 -1.22 -5.67 5.52
N ASN A 432 -1.06 -5.59 6.84
CA ASN A 432 -1.17 -6.72 7.77
C ASN A 432 -2.62 -7.07 8.17
N ASN A 433 -3.63 -6.83 7.32
CA ASN A 433 -5.00 -7.26 7.63
C ASN A 433 -5.27 -8.73 7.25
N ASN A 434 -6.08 -9.45 8.03
CA ASN A 434 -6.33 -10.88 7.81
C ASN A 434 -7.42 -11.11 6.75
N CYS A 435 -7.09 -10.80 5.49
CA CYS A 435 -7.99 -11.00 4.35
C CYS A 435 -8.41 -12.46 4.15
N TYR A 436 -7.62 -13.44 4.62
CA TYR A 436 -7.99 -14.86 4.63
C TYR A 436 -9.23 -15.14 5.48
N ARG A 437 -9.28 -14.59 6.70
CA ARG A 437 -10.46 -14.67 7.58
C ARG A 437 -11.64 -13.92 6.98
N ASP A 438 -11.40 -12.71 6.47
CA ASP A 438 -12.45 -11.83 5.94
C ASP A 438 -13.11 -12.44 4.69
N CYS A 439 -12.31 -13.11 3.85
CA CYS A 439 -12.76 -13.93 2.72
C CYS A 439 -13.71 -15.04 3.17
N LEU A 440 -13.25 -15.95 4.04
CA LEU A 440 -14.03 -17.11 4.49
C LEU A 440 -15.37 -16.71 5.14
N ILE A 441 -15.38 -15.66 5.97
CA ILE A 441 -16.61 -15.16 6.59
C ILE A 441 -17.57 -14.66 5.50
N THR A 442 -17.09 -13.85 4.56
CA THR A 442 -17.92 -13.25 3.50
C THR A 442 -18.55 -14.33 2.62
N THR A 443 -17.79 -15.35 2.23
CA THR A 443 -18.29 -16.47 1.40
C THR A 443 -19.36 -17.31 2.12
N VAL A 444 -19.15 -17.61 3.41
CA VAL A 444 -20.11 -18.36 4.22
C VAL A 444 -21.41 -17.57 4.43
N VAL A 445 -21.30 -16.27 4.76
CA VAL A 445 -22.46 -15.38 4.93
C VAL A 445 -23.25 -15.23 3.63
N ASN A 446 -22.57 -15.06 2.50
CA ASN A 446 -23.18 -15.01 1.17
C ASN A 446 -24.04 -16.26 0.87
N SER A 447 -23.44 -17.44 0.99
CA SER A 447 -24.10 -18.71 0.66
C SER A 447 -25.21 -19.07 1.66
N PHE A 448 -25.03 -18.73 2.95
CA PHE A 448 -26.09 -18.83 3.94
C PHE A 448 -27.31 -17.96 3.57
N THR A 449 -27.08 -16.73 3.12
CA THR A 449 -28.16 -15.80 2.74
C THR A 449 -28.94 -16.30 1.52
N SER A 450 -28.24 -16.85 0.52
CA SER A 450 -28.87 -17.53 -0.63
C SER A 450 -29.83 -18.63 -0.18
N ILE A 451 -29.36 -19.55 0.67
CA ILE A 451 -30.15 -20.70 1.15
C ILE A 451 -31.32 -20.22 2.04
N PHE A 452 -31.08 -19.24 2.91
CA PHE A 452 -32.10 -18.66 3.80
C PHE A 452 -33.20 -17.94 3.02
N SER A 453 -32.84 -17.13 2.01
CA SER A 453 -33.83 -16.49 1.14
C SER A 453 -34.54 -17.48 0.22
N GLY A 454 -33.89 -18.59 -0.14
CA GLY A 454 -34.53 -19.74 -0.76
C GLY A 454 -35.68 -20.27 0.09
N LEU A 455 -35.42 -20.64 1.34
CA LEU A 455 -36.44 -21.12 2.27
C LEU A 455 -37.62 -20.14 2.40
N VAL A 456 -37.36 -18.83 2.48
CA VAL A 456 -38.40 -17.79 2.48
C VAL A 456 -39.24 -17.85 1.20
N ILE A 457 -38.61 -17.72 0.02
CA ILE A 457 -39.31 -17.68 -1.27
C ILE A 457 -40.17 -18.92 -1.50
N PHE A 458 -39.65 -20.11 -1.20
CA PHE A 458 -40.36 -21.34 -1.47
C PHE A 458 -41.61 -21.53 -0.61
N THR A 459 -41.67 -21.01 0.62
CA THR A 459 -42.94 -21.01 1.39
C THR A 459 -44.06 -20.24 0.67
N TYR A 460 -43.73 -19.10 0.06
CA TYR A 460 -44.70 -18.28 -0.67
C TYR A 460 -45.03 -18.84 -2.07
N LEU A 461 -44.07 -19.45 -2.77
CA LEU A 461 -44.34 -20.20 -4.00
C LEU A 461 -45.31 -21.38 -3.76
N GLY A 462 -45.14 -22.13 -2.67
CA GLY A 462 -46.05 -23.21 -2.28
C GLY A 462 -47.46 -22.72 -1.93
N TYR A 463 -47.56 -21.61 -1.19
CA TYR A 463 -48.83 -20.94 -0.89
C TYR A 463 -49.57 -20.47 -2.15
N MET A 464 -48.88 -19.84 -3.10
CA MET A 464 -49.49 -19.41 -4.36
C MET A 464 -49.92 -20.60 -5.22
N ALA A 465 -49.08 -21.65 -5.33
CA ALA A 465 -49.42 -22.87 -6.04
C ALA A 465 -50.72 -23.50 -5.52
N GLN A 466 -50.86 -23.62 -4.19
CA GLN A 466 -52.07 -24.17 -3.58
C GLN A 466 -53.30 -23.26 -3.77
N ARG A 467 -53.16 -21.92 -3.65
CA ARG A 467 -54.29 -21.00 -3.83
C ARG A 467 -54.75 -20.84 -5.28
N GLN A 468 -53.84 -20.87 -6.25
CA GLN A 468 -54.15 -20.80 -7.68
C GLN A 468 -54.52 -22.18 -8.27
N ASN A 469 -54.33 -23.25 -7.49
CA ASN A 469 -54.54 -24.64 -7.90
C ASN A 469 -53.74 -25.03 -9.17
N VAL A 470 -52.54 -24.47 -9.31
CA VAL A 470 -51.57 -24.79 -10.37
C VAL A 470 -50.36 -25.49 -9.75
N PRO A 471 -49.71 -26.43 -10.45
CA PRO A 471 -48.50 -27.05 -9.94
C PRO A 471 -47.40 -26.00 -9.74
N ILE A 472 -46.58 -26.17 -8.70
CA ILE A 472 -45.58 -25.16 -8.31
C ILE A 472 -44.62 -24.81 -9.47
N ASN A 473 -44.35 -25.76 -10.38
CA ASN A 473 -43.55 -25.58 -11.59
C ASN A 473 -44.17 -24.64 -12.66
N LYS A 474 -45.26 -23.93 -12.36
CA LYS A 474 -45.85 -22.86 -13.20
C LYS A 474 -46.02 -21.51 -12.50
N VAL A 475 -45.79 -21.37 -11.18
CA VAL A 475 -45.96 -20.07 -10.46
C VAL A 475 -44.72 -19.20 -10.39
N ALA A 476 -43.50 -19.74 -10.53
CA ALA A 476 -42.30 -18.90 -10.51
C ALA A 476 -41.95 -18.39 -11.92
N THR A 477 -41.99 -17.07 -12.09
CA THR A 477 -41.49 -16.34 -13.26
C THR A 477 -39.96 -16.17 -13.20
N GLU A 478 -39.29 -16.07 -14.35
CA GLU A 478 -37.84 -15.86 -14.39
C GLU A 478 -37.46 -14.41 -13.99
N GLY A 479 -36.33 -14.24 -13.30
CA GLY A 479 -35.71 -12.93 -13.08
C GLY A 479 -36.55 -11.95 -12.22
N PRO A 480 -36.69 -10.67 -12.62
CA PRO A 480 -37.30 -9.63 -11.79
C PRO A 480 -38.73 -9.87 -11.32
N GLY A 481 -39.51 -10.68 -12.06
CA GLY A 481 -40.87 -11.03 -11.66
C GLY A 481 -40.92 -11.61 -10.24
N LEU A 482 -39.92 -12.40 -9.83
CA LEU A 482 -39.92 -13.01 -8.51
C LEU A 482 -39.80 -12.00 -7.35
N VAL A 483 -39.24 -10.80 -7.57
CA VAL A 483 -39.23 -9.73 -6.54
C VAL A 483 -40.42 -8.79 -6.66
N PHE A 484 -40.84 -8.44 -7.86
CA PHE A 484 -41.89 -7.43 -8.09
C PHE A 484 -43.30 -8.01 -8.31
N GLN A 485 -43.45 -9.34 -8.22
CA GLN A 485 -44.75 -10.03 -8.26
C GLN A 485 -44.94 -10.86 -6.97
N VAL A 486 -43.98 -11.74 -6.62
CA VAL A 486 -44.15 -12.70 -5.51
C VAL A 486 -44.05 -12.08 -4.12
N TYR A 487 -43.08 -11.20 -3.86
CA TYR A 487 -43.03 -10.49 -2.55
C TYR A 487 -44.22 -9.54 -2.32
N PRO A 488 -44.67 -8.73 -3.30
CA PRO A 488 -45.91 -7.94 -3.19
C PRO A 488 -47.15 -8.76 -2.81
N GLU A 489 -47.35 -9.92 -3.44
CA GLU A 489 -48.40 -10.89 -3.12
C GLU A 489 -48.21 -11.49 -1.71
N ALA A 490 -47.00 -11.93 -1.37
CA ALA A 490 -46.64 -12.44 -0.04
C ALA A 490 -46.94 -11.43 1.08
N ILE A 491 -46.66 -10.15 0.85
CA ILE A 491 -46.86 -9.05 1.80
C ILE A 491 -48.33 -8.67 1.90
N ALA A 492 -49.12 -8.80 0.83
CA ALA A 492 -50.57 -8.64 0.88
C ALA A 492 -51.24 -9.59 1.89
N THR A 493 -50.63 -10.76 2.16
CA THR A 493 -51.14 -11.73 3.16
C THR A 493 -50.95 -11.29 4.62
N LEU A 494 -50.21 -10.22 4.91
CA LEU A 494 -49.92 -9.78 6.28
C LEU A 494 -51.00 -8.81 6.80
N PRO A 495 -51.45 -8.94 8.06
CA PRO A 495 -52.29 -7.92 8.69
C PRO A 495 -51.50 -6.61 8.80
N GLY A 496 -52.09 -5.51 8.34
CA GLY A 496 -51.38 -4.24 8.17
C GLY A 496 -50.39 -4.25 7.00
N SER A 497 -50.73 -4.94 5.90
CA SER A 497 -49.88 -5.13 4.70
C SER A 497 -49.20 -3.85 4.19
N GLN A 498 -49.83 -2.68 4.29
CA GLN A 498 -49.20 -1.37 4.00
C GLN A 498 -47.90 -1.17 4.77
N PHE A 499 -47.91 -1.36 6.10
CA PHE A 499 -46.74 -1.20 6.95
C PHE A 499 -45.65 -2.20 6.56
N TRP A 500 -46.03 -3.42 6.20
CA TRP A 500 -45.09 -4.45 5.76
C TRP A 500 -44.54 -4.20 4.35
N ALA A 501 -45.32 -3.61 3.43
CA ALA A 501 -44.88 -3.22 2.10
C ALA A 501 -43.93 -2.02 2.17
N VAL A 502 -44.31 -0.97 2.90
CA VAL A 502 -43.42 0.14 3.23
C VAL A 502 -42.19 -0.38 3.96
N LEU A 503 -42.30 -1.30 4.93
CA LEU A 503 -41.15 -1.84 5.64
C LEU A 503 -40.25 -2.74 4.77
N PHE A 504 -40.80 -3.47 3.80
CA PHE A 504 -40.06 -4.31 2.86
C PHE A 504 -39.37 -3.47 1.78
N PHE A 505 -40.10 -2.62 1.07
CA PHE A 505 -39.51 -1.73 0.07
C PHE A 505 -38.58 -0.68 0.71
N LEU A 506 -38.84 -0.24 1.95
CA LEU A 506 -37.82 0.43 2.74
C LEU A 506 -36.70 -0.52 3.16
N CYS A 507 -36.87 -1.80 3.47
CA CYS A 507 -35.70 -2.67 3.74
C CYS A 507 -34.77 -2.75 2.52
N SER A 508 -35.36 -2.84 1.34
CA SER A 508 -34.70 -2.70 0.04
C SER A 508 -34.17 -1.28 -0.25
N LEU A 509 -34.34 -0.27 0.62
CA LEU A 509 -33.95 1.14 0.36
C LEU A 509 -33.53 1.93 1.63
N ARG A 510 -33.16 1.26 2.75
CA ARG A 510 -33.59 1.70 4.10
C ARG A 510 -33.21 3.11 4.59
N TRP A 511 -34.27 3.92 4.71
CA TRP A 511 -34.41 5.06 5.64
C TRP A 511 -34.62 4.53 7.07
N GLY A 512 -34.27 5.22 8.15
CA GLY A 512 -33.74 6.58 8.31
C GLY A 512 -33.62 6.91 9.81
N TRP A 513 -33.53 8.20 10.17
CA TRP A 513 -33.33 8.75 11.52
C TRP A 513 -31.89 8.77 12.09
N THR A 514 -31.01 9.55 11.45
CA THR A 514 -30.07 10.44 12.15
C THR A 514 -29.87 11.70 11.29
N VAL A 515 -29.73 12.87 11.92
CA VAL A 515 -29.72 14.16 11.22
C VAL A 515 -28.42 14.37 10.45
N HIS A 516 -28.55 14.85 9.20
CA HIS A 516 -27.47 15.26 8.28
C HIS A 516 -26.60 14.13 7.66
N THR A 517 -26.53 14.12 6.33
CA THR A 517 -25.50 13.44 5.51
C THR A 517 -25.49 11.90 5.44
N VAL A 518 -26.51 11.19 5.92
CA VAL A 518 -26.67 9.74 5.69
C VAL A 518 -28.10 9.41 5.26
N ILE A 519 -28.30 9.16 3.96
CA ILE A 519 -29.55 8.63 3.40
C ILE A 519 -29.19 7.65 2.28
N ILE A 520 -29.91 6.53 2.21
CA ILE A 520 -29.85 5.46 1.19
C ILE A 520 -28.44 4.98 0.80
N LYS A 521 -28.01 3.83 1.35
CA LYS A 521 -26.87 3.06 0.78
C LYS A 521 -27.08 1.55 0.61
N ASN A 522 -28.10 0.93 1.22
CA ASN A 522 -28.19 -0.54 1.33
C ASN A 522 -28.13 -1.29 -0.02
N PHE A 523 -29.17 -1.13 -0.84
CA PHE A 523 -29.28 -1.70 -2.20
C PHE A 523 -28.26 -1.09 -3.18
N PHE A 524 -27.64 0.01 -2.77
CA PHE A 524 -26.65 0.73 -3.56
C PHE A 524 -25.26 0.14 -3.33
N PHE A 525 -24.99 -0.70 -2.33
CA PHE A 525 -23.64 -1.21 -2.08
C PHE A 525 -23.05 -2.05 -3.22
N PRO A 526 -23.77 -3.00 -3.86
CA PRO A 526 -23.29 -3.69 -5.06
C PRO A 526 -22.86 -2.70 -6.16
N GLN A 527 -23.70 -1.69 -6.41
CA GLN A 527 -23.49 -0.68 -7.44
C GLN A 527 -22.44 0.38 -7.08
N MET A 528 -22.31 0.73 -5.80
CA MET A 528 -21.24 1.58 -5.27
C MET A 528 -19.90 0.85 -5.37
N GLY A 529 -19.88 -0.47 -5.17
CA GLY A 529 -18.72 -1.31 -5.46
C GLY A 529 -18.35 -1.27 -6.94
N GLY A 530 -19.29 -1.57 -7.84
CA GLY A 530 -19.08 -1.52 -9.29
C GLY A 530 -18.60 -0.15 -9.79
N LEU A 531 -19.27 0.94 -9.39
CA LEU A 531 -18.88 2.29 -9.80
C LEU A 531 -17.60 2.81 -9.11
N GLU A 532 -17.31 2.43 -7.85
CA GLU A 532 -16.02 2.74 -7.21
C GLU A 532 -14.88 1.95 -7.88
N CYS A 533 -15.11 0.73 -8.35
CA CYS A 533 -14.16 -0.05 -9.17
C CYS A 533 -13.84 0.70 -10.48
N VAL A 534 -14.86 1.15 -11.22
CA VAL A 534 -14.69 1.95 -12.45
C VAL A 534 -13.95 3.26 -12.16
N VAL A 535 -14.40 4.03 -11.15
CA VAL A 535 -13.78 5.32 -10.78
C VAL A 535 -12.33 5.12 -10.33
N THR A 536 -12.06 4.14 -9.47
CA THR A 536 -10.71 3.88 -8.92
C THR A 536 -9.76 3.33 -9.98
N GLY A 537 -10.21 2.37 -10.80
CA GLY A 537 -9.39 1.77 -11.86
C GLY A 537 -8.94 2.80 -12.89
N LEU A 538 -9.84 3.71 -13.30
CA LEU A 538 -9.51 4.77 -14.26
C LEU A 538 -8.74 5.93 -13.62
N LEU A 539 -9.06 6.33 -12.38
CA LEU A 539 -8.41 7.47 -11.70
C LEU A 539 -7.00 7.13 -11.19
N ASP A 540 -6.72 5.90 -10.77
CA ASP A 540 -5.35 5.45 -10.42
C ASP A 540 -4.44 5.42 -11.66
N GLU A 541 -4.98 5.04 -12.82
CA GLU A 541 -4.23 4.96 -14.08
C GLU A 541 -3.99 6.35 -14.69
N PHE A 542 -5.04 7.16 -14.87
CA PHE A 542 -4.93 8.47 -15.49
C PHE A 542 -4.46 9.58 -14.53
N ARG A 543 -4.08 9.24 -13.28
CA ARG A 543 -3.60 10.17 -12.24
C ARG A 543 -2.51 11.13 -12.72
N HIS A 544 -1.67 10.72 -13.67
CA HIS A 544 -0.62 11.59 -14.24
C HIS A 544 -1.18 12.75 -15.09
N MET A 545 -2.28 12.55 -15.83
CA MET A 545 -2.82 13.56 -16.74
C MET A 545 -3.55 14.71 -16.03
N PHE A 546 -3.90 14.50 -14.75
CA PHE A 546 -4.78 15.39 -13.99
C PHE A 546 -4.16 15.93 -12.70
N LYS A 547 -2.82 15.92 -12.59
CA LYS A 547 -2.09 16.56 -11.47
C LYS A 547 -2.45 18.04 -11.40
N GLY A 548 -3.08 18.48 -10.30
CA GLY A 548 -3.35 19.89 -10.00
C GLY A 548 -4.82 20.26 -9.72
N CYS A 549 -5.79 19.39 -10.03
CA CYS A 549 -7.21 19.69 -9.85
C CYS A 549 -7.80 19.08 -8.56
N PRO A 550 -8.05 19.87 -7.47
CA PRO A 550 -8.54 19.32 -6.20
C PRO A 550 -9.94 18.71 -6.28
N HIS A 551 -10.77 19.16 -7.22
CA HIS A 551 -12.13 18.64 -7.44
C HIS A 551 -12.22 17.53 -8.51
N LEU A 552 -11.07 17.02 -9.01
CA LEU A 552 -11.04 16.05 -10.12
C LEU A 552 -11.92 14.83 -9.86
N ARG A 553 -11.75 14.17 -8.71
CA ARG A 553 -12.49 12.93 -8.40
C ARG A 553 -14.01 13.16 -8.43
N GLN A 554 -14.47 14.33 -7.97
CA GLN A 554 -15.88 14.69 -7.92
C GLN A 554 -16.43 14.90 -9.35
N LEU A 555 -15.73 15.67 -10.18
CA LEU A 555 -16.09 15.86 -11.59
C LEU A 555 -16.05 14.56 -12.39
N PHE A 556 -15.02 13.73 -12.20
CA PHE A 556 -14.89 12.45 -12.90
C PHE A 556 -15.99 11.46 -12.50
N THR A 557 -16.31 11.37 -11.21
CA THR A 557 -17.45 10.56 -10.71
C THR A 557 -18.77 11.05 -11.31
N ALA A 558 -18.97 12.38 -11.40
CA ALA A 558 -20.16 12.95 -12.05
C ALA A 558 -20.26 12.54 -13.52
N VAL A 559 -19.16 12.60 -14.29
CA VAL A 559 -19.14 12.20 -15.71
C VAL A 559 -19.46 10.71 -15.88
N VAL A 560 -18.87 9.82 -15.07
CA VAL A 560 -19.17 8.37 -15.14
C VAL A 560 -20.63 8.08 -14.79
N VAL A 561 -21.14 8.67 -13.70
CA VAL A 561 -22.54 8.55 -13.27
C VAL A 561 -23.52 9.06 -14.34
N PHE A 562 -23.23 10.21 -14.95
CA PHE A 562 -24.07 10.83 -15.97
C PHE A 562 -24.06 10.04 -17.29
N ALA A 563 -22.91 9.46 -17.66
CA ALA A 563 -22.82 8.55 -18.81
C ALA A 563 -23.65 7.28 -18.60
N SER A 564 -23.54 6.62 -17.43
CA SER A 564 -24.36 5.45 -17.11
C SER A 564 -25.86 5.79 -17.08
N PHE A 565 -26.26 6.97 -16.60
CA PHE A 565 -27.66 7.40 -16.58
C PHE A 565 -28.27 7.45 -17.99
N PHE A 566 -27.58 8.05 -18.97
CA PHE A 566 -28.11 8.11 -20.33
C PHE A 566 -28.31 6.73 -20.98
N VAL A 567 -27.41 5.77 -20.73
CA VAL A 567 -27.58 4.40 -21.25
C VAL A 567 -28.72 3.68 -20.51
N ALA A 568 -28.85 3.89 -19.20
CA ALA A 568 -29.91 3.28 -18.40
C ALA A 568 -31.34 3.80 -18.73
N LEU A 569 -31.49 4.97 -19.36
CA LEU A 569 -32.79 5.46 -19.85
C LEU A 569 -33.46 4.51 -20.86
N VAL A 570 -32.67 3.77 -21.65
CA VAL A 570 -33.20 2.82 -22.65
C VAL A 570 -33.97 1.67 -21.98
N ASN A 571 -33.58 1.29 -20.75
CA ASN A 571 -34.26 0.29 -19.94
C ASN A 571 -35.53 0.83 -19.23
N VAL A 572 -35.92 2.09 -19.50
CA VAL A 572 -37.02 2.82 -18.87
C VAL A 572 -38.08 3.29 -19.89
N THR A 573 -37.99 2.81 -21.13
CA THR A 573 -39.10 2.86 -22.08
C THR A 573 -40.13 1.74 -21.80
N ARG A 574 -41.27 1.73 -22.51
CA ARG A 574 -42.28 0.64 -22.38
C ARG A 574 -41.72 -0.75 -22.69
N GLY A 575 -40.92 -0.86 -23.76
CA GLY A 575 -40.16 -2.06 -24.12
C GLY A 575 -38.93 -2.33 -23.25
N GLY A 576 -38.66 -1.48 -22.24
CA GLY A 576 -37.45 -1.53 -21.41
C GLY A 576 -37.23 -2.85 -20.65
N GLY A 577 -38.30 -3.63 -20.40
CA GLY A 577 -38.19 -4.99 -19.86
C GLY A 577 -37.41 -5.95 -20.76
N TYR A 578 -37.60 -5.87 -22.08
CA TYR A 578 -36.83 -6.67 -23.04
C TYR A 578 -35.35 -6.25 -23.09
N VAL A 579 -35.08 -4.94 -23.01
CA VAL A 579 -33.71 -4.41 -23.01
C VAL A 579 -32.97 -4.77 -21.72
N PHE A 580 -33.65 -4.70 -20.58
CA PHE A 580 -33.12 -5.12 -19.28
C PHE A 580 -32.67 -6.58 -19.30
N ASN A 581 -33.51 -7.49 -19.78
CA ASN A 581 -33.21 -8.93 -19.84
C ASN A 581 -32.08 -9.26 -20.84
N TRP A 582 -32.01 -8.52 -21.95
CA TRP A 582 -30.90 -8.57 -22.88
C TRP A 582 -29.57 -8.13 -22.24
N PHE A 583 -29.58 -7.05 -21.45
CA PHE A 583 -28.40 -6.62 -20.69
C PHE A 583 -27.98 -7.63 -19.62
N ASP A 584 -28.88 -8.15 -18.78
CA ASP A 584 -28.48 -9.13 -17.74
C ASP A 584 -27.86 -10.40 -18.34
N THR A 585 -28.36 -10.83 -19.50
CA THR A 585 -27.82 -11.97 -20.25
C THR A 585 -26.41 -11.68 -20.79
N TYR A 586 -26.24 -10.57 -21.52
CA TYR A 586 -25.05 -10.34 -22.35
C TYR A 586 -23.98 -9.42 -21.75
N ALA A 587 -24.28 -8.62 -20.72
CA ALA A 587 -23.33 -7.66 -20.15
C ALA A 587 -22.23 -8.33 -19.32
N ALA A 588 -22.58 -9.32 -18.49
CA ALA A 588 -21.69 -9.88 -17.47
C ALA A 588 -21.46 -11.39 -17.58
N GLY A 589 -22.42 -12.19 -18.04
CA GLY A 589 -22.44 -13.65 -17.90
C GLY A 589 -21.13 -14.37 -18.24
N ILE A 590 -20.79 -14.46 -19.53
CA ILE A 590 -19.55 -15.13 -19.98
C ILE A 590 -18.33 -14.22 -19.79
N SER A 591 -18.50 -12.90 -19.92
CA SER A 591 -17.41 -11.92 -19.80
C SER A 591 -16.74 -11.92 -18.42
N LEU A 592 -17.52 -12.08 -17.35
CA LEU A 592 -17.01 -12.22 -15.98
C LEU A 592 -16.18 -13.50 -15.82
N LEU A 593 -16.69 -14.63 -16.32
CA LEU A 593 -15.98 -15.91 -16.28
C LEU A 593 -14.66 -15.85 -17.06
N CYS A 594 -14.65 -15.19 -18.22
CA CYS A 594 -13.43 -14.91 -18.98
C CYS A 594 -12.46 -14.00 -18.21
N SER A 595 -12.96 -12.95 -17.54
CA SER A 595 -12.14 -12.06 -16.71
C SER A 595 -11.44 -12.83 -15.59
N ALA A 596 -12.20 -13.59 -14.79
CA ALA A 596 -11.69 -14.42 -13.71
C ALA A 596 -10.74 -15.54 -14.19
N LEU A 597 -10.98 -16.12 -15.38
CA LEU A 597 -10.11 -17.13 -15.98
C LEU A 597 -8.74 -16.54 -16.34
N PHE A 598 -8.71 -15.39 -17.03
CA PHE A 598 -7.44 -14.74 -17.34
C PHE A 598 -6.75 -14.20 -16.09
N GLU A 599 -7.49 -13.75 -15.07
CA GLU A 599 -6.93 -13.39 -13.77
C GLU A 599 -6.18 -14.59 -13.15
N ALA A 600 -6.85 -15.73 -13.04
CA ALA A 600 -6.28 -16.97 -12.49
C ALA A 600 -5.03 -17.43 -13.25
N ILE A 601 -5.10 -17.43 -14.58
CA ILE A 601 -3.97 -17.85 -15.44
C ILE A 601 -2.77 -16.92 -15.25
N VAL A 602 -2.97 -15.60 -15.26
CA VAL A 602 -1.88 -14.62 -15.16
C VAL A 602 -1.21 -14.65 -13.79
N VAL A 603 -1.99 -14.82 -12.72
CA VAL A 603 -1.46 -14.85 -11.35
C VAL A 603 -0.76 -16.18 -11.04
N ALA A 604 -1.39 -17.32 -11.32
CA ALA A 604 -0.83 -18.63 -10.98
C ALA A 604 0.35 -19.04 -11.88
N TRP A 605 0.31 -18.74 -13.18
CA TRP A 605 1.27 -19.25 -14.16
C TRP A 605 2.26 -18.20 -14.69
N PHE A 606 1.83 -16.95 -14.95
CA PHE A 606 2.74 -15.92 -15.49
C PHE A 606 3.51 -15.15 -14.40
N TYR A 607 2.86 -14.81 -13.28
CA TYR A 607 3.51 -14.17 -12.14
C TYR A 607 4.25 -15.18 -11.24
N GLY A 608 3.67 -16.37 -11.09
CA GLY A 608 4.26 -17.52 -10.41
C GLY A 608 3.68 -17.75 -9.01
N LEU A 609 3.06 -18.91 -8.82
CA LEU A 609 2.37 -19.30 -7.60
C LEU A 609 3.24 -19.27 -6.33
N ASP A 610 4.53 -19.60 -6.44
CA ASP A 610 5.47 -19.58 -5.32
C ASP A 610 5.80 -18.17 -4.86
N ARG A 611 5.86 -17.22 -5.81
CA ARG A 611 5.99 -15.79 -5.51
C ARG A 611 4.74 -15.28 -4.80
N PHE A 612 3.56 -15.55 -5.37
CA PHE A 612 2.29 -15.20 -4.74
C PHE A 612 2.15 -15.81 -3.33
N SER A 613 2.68 -17.02 -3.12
CA SER A 613 2.75 -17.68 -1.80
C SER A 613 3.74 -17.03 -0.83
N LEU A 614 4.79 -16.37 -1.32
CA LEU A 614 5.72 -15.54 -0.53
C LEU A 614 5.10 -14.17 -0.22
N ASP A 615 4.44 -13.53 -1.17
CA ASP A 615 3.74 -12.25 -0.99
C ASP A 615 2.63 -12.38 0.09
N ILE A 616 1.88 -13.48 0.07
CA ILE A 616 0.93 -13.85 1.15
C ILE A 616 1.64 -14.07 2.49
N SER A 617 2.82 -14.68 2.48
CA SER A 617 3.60 -14.94 3.70
C SER A 617 4.22 -13.67 4.30
N GLU A 618 4.57 -12.68 3.47
CA GLU A 618 5.00 -11.33 3.88
C GLU A 618 3.82 -10.55 4.51
N MET A 619 2.62 -10.71 3.95
CA MET A 619 1.41 -9.97 4.35
C MET A 619 0.68 -10.56 5.57
N LEU A 620 0.62 -11.89 5.70
CA LEU A 620 -0.14 -12.61 6.73
C LEU A 620 0.72 -13.39 7.73
N GLY A 621 2.03 -13.53 7.50
CA GLY A 621 2.95 -14.31 8.33
C GLY A 621 2.89 -15.83 8.12
N PHE A 622 2.03 -16.33 7.22
CA PHE A 622 1.95 -17.76 6.88
C PHE A 622 1.81 -17.98 5.37
N LYS A 623 2.40 -19.07 4.86
CA LYS A 623 2.25 -19.48 3.45
C LYS A 623 0.88 -20.14 3.21
N PRO A 624 0.24 -19.96 2.04
CA PRO A 624 -1.00 -20.65 1.72
C PRO A 624 -0.78 -22.17 1.62
N GLY A 625 -1.73 -22.93 2.17
CA GLY A 625 -1.72 -24.39 2.16
C GLY A 625 -1.99 -25.02 0.79
N PHE A 626 -1.69 -26.32 0.67
CA PHE A 626 -1.70 -27.09 -0.58
C PHE A 626 -3.00 -26.98 -1.39
N TYR A 627 -4.15 -27.03 -0.72
CA TYR A 627 -5.48 -26.84 -1.30
C TYR A 627 -5.58 -25.57 -2.18
N TRP A 628 -5.21 -24.41 -1.64
CA TRP A 628 -5.30 -23.13 -2.36
C TRP A 628 -4.39 -23.10 -3.58
N ARG A 629 -3.19 -23.70 -3.47
CA ARG A 629 -2.22 -23.78 -4.57
C ARG A 629 -2.73 -24.65 -5.72
N ILE A 630 -3.29 -25.82 -5.42
CA ILE A 630 -3.91 -26.69 -6.43
C ILE A 630 -5.13 -26.02 -7.07
N CYS A 631 -5.97 -25.33 -6.29
CA CYS A 631 -7.10 -24.58 -6.83
C CYS A 631 -6.66 -23.52 -7.83
N TRP A 632 -5.73 -22.64 -7.44
CA TRP A 632 -5.25 -21.56 -8.30
C TRP A 632 -4.51 -22.05 -9.55
N LYS A 633 -3.66 -23.08 -9.45
CA LYS A 633 -2.85 -23.57 -10.57
C LYS A 633 -3.66 -24.43 -11.54
N ILE A 634 -4.51 -25.32 -11.04
CA ILE A 634 -5.15 -26.38 -11.84
C ILE A 634 -6.68 -26.29 -11.78
N ILE A 635 -7.29 -26.45 -10.59
CA ILE A 635 -8.74 -26.74 -10.55
C ILE A 635 -9.57 -25.55 -11.03
N SER A 636 -9.37 -24.35 -10.50
CA SER A 636 -10.19 -23.19 -10.86
C SER A 636 -10.02 -22.77 -12.34
N PRO A 637 -8.81 -22.72 -12.92
CA PRO A 637 -8.64 -22.49 -14.36
C PRO A 637 -9.28 -23.57 -15.24
N SER A 638 -9.01 -24.86 -14.99
CA SER A 638 -9.61 -25.95 -15.77
C SER A 638 -11.13 -25.95 -15.66
N PHE A 639 -11.67 -25.71 -14.47
CA PHE A 639 -13.10 -25.68 -14.23
C PHE A 639 -13.79 -24.51 -14.96
N LEU A 640 -13.20 -23.31 -14.93
CA LEU A 640 -13.70 -22.16 -15.69
C LEU A 640 -13.67 -22.42 -17.20
N VAL A 641 -12.61 -23.04 -17.73
CA VAL A 641 -12.55 -23.44 -19.15
C VAL A 641 -13.68 -24.40 -19.49
N THR A 642 -13.93 -25.43 -18.68
CA THR A 642 -15.05 -26.37 -18.90
C THR A 642 -16.40 -25.65 -18.91
N VAL A 643 -16.67 -24.76 -17.94
CA VAL A 643 -17.92 -23.99 -17.88
C VAL A 643 -18.10 -23.10 -19.10
N ILE A 644 -17.06 -22.34 -19.51
CA ILE A 644 -17.13 -21.44 -20.67
C ILE A 644 -17.35 -22.24 -21.96
N VAL A 645 -16.65 -23.36 -22.15
CA VAL A 645 -16.85 -24.23 -23.33
C VAL A 645 -18.26 -24.83 -23.34
N CYS A 646 -18.78 -25.31 -22.20
CA CYS A 646 -20.16 -25.79 -22.12
C CYS A 646 -21.19 -24.68 -22.41
N ALA A 647 -20.99 -23.46 -21.89
CA ALA A 647 -21.88 -22.32 -22.13
C ALA A 647 -21.91 -21.88 -23.61
N LEU A 648 -20.80 -22.03 -24.33
CA LEU A 648 -20.72 -21.75 -25.77
C LEU A 648 -21.31 -22.87 -26.63
N LEU A 649 -21.16 -24.15 -26.22
CA LEU A 649 -21.66 -25.30 -26.99
C LEU A 649 -23.16 -25.58 -26.80
N PHE A 650 -23.71 -25.36 -25.60
CA PHE A 650 -25.10 -25.71 -25.27
C PHE A 650 -26.06 -24.51 -25.24
N LYS A 651 -25.73 -23.45 -26.01
CA LYS A 651 -26.51 -22.20 -26.09
C LYS A 651 -28.00 -22.47 -26.38
N GLN A 652 -28.86 -21.97 -25.50
CA GLN A 652 -30.31 -21.82 -25.74
C GLN A 652 -30.61 -20.47 -26.40
N PRO A 653 -31.71 -20.34 -27.18
CA PRO A 653 -32.17 -19.04 -27.68
C PRO A 653 -32.60 -18.13 -26.52
N LEU A 654 -32.35 -16.83 -26.62
CA LEU A 654 -32.84 -15.88 -25.63
C LEU A 654 -34.36 -15.72 -25.73
N MET A 655 -35.03 -15.88 -24.60
CA MET A 655 -36.49 -15.70 -24.45
C MET A 655 -36.80 -14.85 -23.21
N TYR A 656 -37.98 -14.24 -23.18
CA TYR A 656 -38.52 -13.54 -22.01
C TYR A 656 -40.04 -13.73 -21.96
N ASN A 657 -40.56 -14.35 -20.90
CA ASN A 657 -41.91 -14.94 -20.89
C ASN A 657 -42.11 -15.82 -22.14
N GLU A 658 -42.99 -15.41 -23.07
CA GLU A 658 -43.28 -16.11 -24.32
C GLU A 658 -42.61 -15.45 -25.55
N TYR A 659 -41.93 -14.32 -25.36
CA TYR A 659 -41.23 -13.59 -26.42
C TYR A 659 -39.88 -14.22 -26.74
N VAL A 660 -39.67 -14.61 -28.00
CA VAL A 660 -38.38 -15.08 -28.53
C VAL A 660 -37.65 -13.91 -29.19
N TYR A 661 -36.38 -13.71 -28.86
CA TYR A 661 -35.62 -12.56 -29.37
C TYR A 661 -35.20 -12.79 -30.83
N PRO A 662 -35.23 -11.76 -31.69
CA PRO A 662 -34.80 -11.88 -33.07
C PRO A 662 -33.28 -12.07 -33.16
N SER A 663 -32.81 -12.86 -34.13
CA SER A 663 -31.40 -13.26 -34.22
C SER A 663 -30.40 -12.10 -34.31
N TRP A 664 -30.83 -10.93 -34.82
CA TRP A 664 -29.99 -9.72 -34.83
C TRP A 664 -29.70 -9.21 -33.41
N ALA A 665 -30.68 -9.29 -32.49
CA ALA A 665 -30.51 -8.84 -31.11
C ALA A 665 -29.56 -9.76 -30.35
N GLU A 666 -29.60 -11.07 -30.62
CA GLU A 666 -28.58 -11.99 -30.11
C GLU A 666 -27.19 -11.66 -30.66
N ILE A 667 -27.04 -11.46 -31.98
CA ILE A 667 -25.74 -11.13 -32.60
C ILE A 667 -25.15 -9.85 -31.99
N VAL A 668 -25.96 -8.79 -31.82
CA VAL A 668 -25.53 -7.56 -31.15
C VAL A 668 -25.17 -7.83 -29.67
N GLY A 669 -25.88 -8.73 -28.99
CA GLY A 669 -25.56 -9.16 -27.62
C GLY A 669 -24.21 -9.87 -27.50
N TRP A 670 -23.91 -10.80 -28.41
CA TRP A 670 -22.61 -11.46 -28.49
C TRP A 670 -21.48 -10.48 -28.82
N ILE A 671 -21.71 -9.54 -29.76
CA ILE A 671 -20.74 -8.47 -30.04
C ILE A 671 -20.51 -7.61 -28.79
N PHE A 672 -21.58 -7.19 -28.10
CA PHE A 672 -21.51 -6.37 -26.89
C PHE A 672 -20.70 -7.06 -25.78
N GLY A 673 -21.04 -8.31 -25.43
CA GLY A 673 -20.27 -9.10 -24.46
C GLY A 673 -18.80 -9.23 -24.83
N LEU A 674 -18.52 -9.58 -26.10
CA LEU A 674 -17.16 -9.71 -26.63
C LEU A 674 -16.33 -8.41 -26.56
N THR A 675 -16.92 -7.21 -26.59
CA THR A 675 -16.14 -5.96 -26.48
C THR A 675 -15.31 -5.89 -25.20
N SER A 676 -15.87 -6.37 -24.08
CA SER A 676 -15.18 -6.39 -22.77
C SER A 676 -14.01 -7.38 -22.77
N VAL A 677 -14.21 -8.59 -23.29
CA VAL A 677 -13.18 -9.64 -23.38
C VAL A 677 -12.09 -9.25 -24.38
N ALA A 678 -12.46 -8.59 -25.48
CA ALA A 678 -11.52 -8.10 -26.50
C ALA A 678 -10.52 -7.06 -25.97
N ALA A 679 -10.80 -6.38 -24.84
CA ALA A 679 -9.83 -5.50 -24.18
C ALA A 679 -8.52 -6.23 -23.80
N ILE A 680 -8.58 -7.55 -23.55
CA ILE A 680 -7.42 -8.37 -23.20
C ILE A 680 -6.43 -8.49 -24.38
N PRO A 681 -6.79 -9.09 -25.55
CA PRO A 681 -5.90 -9.16 -26.70
C PRO A 681 -5.60 -7.79 -27.32
N LEU A 682 -6.55 -6.85 -27.34
CA LEU A 682 -6.31 -5.51 -27.89
C LEU A 682 -5.23 -4.76 -27.10
N TRP A 683 -5.24 -4.86 -25.76
CA TRP A 683 -4.17 -4.29 -24.94
C TRP A 683 -2.82 -5.00 -25.16
N ALA A 684 -2.81 -6.33 -25.24
CA ALA A 684 -1.59 -7.08 -25.50
C ALA A 684 -0.94 -6.70 -26.84
N ILE A 685 -1.75 -6.58 -27.91
CA ILE A 685 -1.32 -6.10 -29.23
C ILE A 685 -0.80 -4.66 -29.12
N TYR A 686 -1.54 -3.75 -28.48
CA TYR A 686 -1.13 -2.36 -28.29
C TYR A 686 0.21 -2.23 -27.55
N TYR A 687 0.42 -3.01 -26.49
CA TYR A 687 1.67 -3.08 -25.73
C TYR A 687 2.82 -3.59 -26.60
N LEU A 688 2.61 -4.66 -27.37
CA LEU A 688 3.62 -5.22 -28.28
C LEU A 688 3.93 -4.27 -29.45
N CYS A 689 2.97 -3.49 -29.94
CA CYS A 689 3.22 -2.45 -30.95
C CYS A 689 4.02 -1.26 -30.39
N ARG A 690 3.64 -0.75 -29.21
CA ARG A 690 4.22 0.46 -28.62
C ARG A 690 5.59 0.26 -27.94
N SER A 691 5.89 -0.94 -27.45
CA SER A 691 7.18 -1.27 -26.84
C SER A 691 8.34 -1.25 -27.84
N LYS A 692 9.56 -0.96 -27.37
CA LYS A 692 10.81 -0.99 -28.16
C LYS A 692 11.56 -2.31 -27.91
N GLY A 693 12.38 -2.74 -28.87
CA GLY A 693 13.14 -4.01 -28.82
C GLY A 693 12.60 -5.09 -29.77
N THR A 694 13.20 -6.27 -29.76
CA THR A 694 12.76 -7.44 -30.54
C THR A 694 11.55 -8.12 -29.89
N LEU A 695 10.79 -8.93 -30.64
CA LEU A 695 9.57 -9.58 -30.12
C LEU A 695 9.82 -10.39 -28.83
N ARG A 696 10.94 -11.12 -28.74
CA ARG A 696 11.34 -11.86 -27.53
C ARG A 696 11.61 -10.94 -26.34
N GLN A 697 12.25 -9.79 -26.56
CA GLN A 697 12.50 -8.77 -25.53
C GLN A 697 11.20 -8.10 -25.06
N LYS A 698 10.29 -7.79 -26.00
CA LYS A 698 8.97 -7.20 -25.71
C LYS A 698 8.10 -8.12 -24.87
N ILE A 699 8.07 -9.41 -25.19
CA ILE A 699 7.32 -10.42 -24.43
C ILE A 699 7.95 -10.62 -23.04
N ALA A 700 9.29 -10.71 -22.94
CA ALA A 700 9.97 -10.84 -21.65
C ALA A 700 9.67 -9.66 -20.70
N LEU A 701 9.75 -8.41 -21.19
CA LEU A 701 9.36 -7.22 -20.42
C LEU A 701 7.86 -7.23 -20.11
N GLY A 702 7.01 -7.57 -21.08
CA GLY A 702 5.56 -7.59 -20.90
C GLY A 702 5.05 -8.59 -19.86
N ILE A 703 5.76 -9.71 -19.67
CA ILE A 703 5.43 -10.71 -18.65
C ILE A 703 6.07 -10.36 -17.29
N SER A 704 7.24 -9.73 -17.26
CA SER A 704 7.88 -9.31 -16.00
C SER A 704 7.17 -8.13 -15.32
N PRO A 705 7.11 -8.10 -13.97
CA PRO A 705 6.61 -6.93 -13.23
C PRO A 705 7.38 -5.65 -13.56
N GLU A 706 6.68 -4.52 -13.63
CA GLU A 706 7.26 -3.21 -13.96
C GLU A 706 8.41 -2.82 -13.01
N ARG A 707 8.33 -3.24 -11.74
CA ARG A 707 9.40 -3.10 -10.72
C ARG A 707 10.73 -3.78 -11.09
N GLU A 708 10.72 -4.72 -12.03
CA GLU A 708 11.88 -5.49 -12.49
C GLU A 708 12.36 -5.06 -13.89
N HIS A 709 11.65 -4.15 -14.58
CA HIS A 709 12.01 -3.79 -15.96
C HIS A 709 13.38 -3.13 -16.06
N ASP A 710 13.75 -2.31 -15.09
CA ASP A 710 15.02 -1.59 -15.07
C ASP A 710 16.21 -2.53 -14.80
N SER A 711 16.00 -3.69 -14.17
CA SER A 711 17.05 -4.74 -14.04
C SER A 711 17.10 -5.68 -15.24
N ILE A 712 16.02 -5.81 -16.02
CA ILE A 712 15.96 -6.68 -17.22
C ILE A 712 16.52 -5.99 -18.47
N ARG A 713 16.26 -4.69 -18.67
CA ARG A 713 16.72 -3.94 -19.86
C ARG A 713 18.24 -4.03 -20.15
N PRO A 714 19.15 -4.16 -19.18
CA PRO A 714 20.58 -4.33 -19.45
C PRO A 714 21.03 -5.78 -19.80
N HIS A 715 20.18 -6.80 -19.57
CA HIS A 715 20.60 -8.22 -19.54
C HIS A 715 19.84 -9.13 -20.53
N PHE A 716 19.46 -8.63 -21.70
CA PHE A 716 18.52 -9.30 -22.63
C PHE A 716 18.94 -10.69 -23.17
N THR A 717 20.13 -11.20 -22.82
CA THR A 717 20.60 -12.55 -23.17
C THR A 717 20.03 -13.65 -22.28
N ASN A 718 19.82 -13.42 -20.97
CA ASN A 718 19.52 -14.47 -19.99
C ASN A 718 18.34 -14.15 -19.06
N VAL A 719 17.13 -14.23 -19.59
CA VAL A 719 15.90 -14.31 -18.77
C VAL A 719 15.82 -15.70 -18.15
N LYS A 720 16.26 -15.85 -16.88
CA LYS A 720 16.25 -17.15 -16.16
C LYS A 720 14.86 -17.66 -15.74
N ARG A 721 13.77 -16.92 -16.00
CA ARG A 721 12.39 -17.43 -15.82
C ARG A 721 11.90 -18.16 -17.07
N PHE A 722 11.02 -19.14 -16.84
CA PHE A 722 10.32 -19.93 -17.88
C PHE A 722 11.20 -20.94 -18.67
N THR A 723 12.07 -21.68 -17.97
CA THR A 723 12.48 -23.02 -18.44
C THR A 723 11.34 -24.02 -18.22
N LEU A 724 11.29 -25.11 -19.00
CA LEU A 724 10.20 -26.10 -18.92
C LEU A 724 10.11 -26.77 -17.53
N LYS A 725 11.24 -26.95 -16.84
CA LYS A 725 11.35 -27.39 -15.44
C LYS A 725 10.37 -26.63 -14.52
N HIS A 726 10.34 -25.30 -14.61
CA HIS A 726 9.51 -24.42 -13.77
C HIS A 726 7.99 -24.63 -13.95
N TRP A 727 7.56 -25.34 -15.00
CA TRP A 727 6.14 -25.64 -15.27
C TRP A 727 5.73 -27.06 -14.87
N LEU A 728 6.70 -27.98 -14.76
CA LEU A 728 6.46 -29.43 -14.61
C LEU A 728 6.97 -30.03 -13.30
N GLU A 729 7.96 -29.42 -12.66
CA GLU A 729 8.55 -29.96 -11.42
C GLU A 729 7.94 -29.27 -10.21
N ASP A 730 7.10 -30.02 -9.50
CA ASP A 730 6.67 -29.69 -8.15
C ASP A 730 7.81 -30.13 -7.19
N GLU A 731 8.90 -29.34 -7.14
CA GLU A 731 10.09 -29.62 -6.33
C GLU A 731 9.80 -29.46 -4.82
N GLY A 732 9.02 -30.40 -4.29
CA GLY A 732 9.01 -30.80 -2.89
C GLY A 732 10.31 -31.52 -2.54
N GLN A 733 11.44 -30.82 -2.66
CA GLN A 733 12.75 -31.30 -2.28
C GLN A 733 13.47 -30.25 -1.44
N GLU A 734 14.22 -30.70 -0.44
CA GLU A 734 15.11 -29.83 0.33
C GLU A 734 16.33 -29.45 -0.52
N LEU A 735 16.13 -28.51 -1.44
CA LEU A 735 17.22 -27.70 -1.95
C LEU A 735 17.83 -26.94 -0.78
N LEU A 736 18.92 -27.50 -0.23
CA LEU A 736 19.99 -26.75 0.39
C LEU A 736 20.21 -25.50 -0.46
N SER A 737 19.85 -24.33 0.08
CA SER A 737 19.96 -23.08 -0.66
C SER A 737 21.41 -22.94 -1.13
N PRO A 738 21.68 -22.79 -2.44
CA PRO A 738 23.05 -22.63 -2.92
C PRO A 738 23.66 -21.45 -2.18
N SER A 739 24.75 -21.70 -1.45
CA SER A 739 25.28 -20.77 -0.48
C SER A 739 25.65 -19.45 -1.19
N PRO A 740 25.39 -18.28 -0.56
CA PRO A 740 25.18 -17.03 -1.29
C PRO A 740 26.39 -16.54 -2.11
N HIS A 741 27.56 -17.16 -1.93
CA HIS A 741 28.81 -16.83 -2.59
C HIS A 741 29.43 -17.96 -3.43
N THR A 742 28.75 -19.10 -3.66
CA THR A 742 29.31 -20.22 -4.45
C THR A 742 29.75 -19.77 -5.85
N GLY A 743 31.03 -20.00 -6.19
CA GLY A 743 31.59 -19.66 -7.50
C GLY A 743 31.79 -18.16 -7.75
N TYR A 744 31.67 -17.30 -6.73
CA TYR A 744 32.12 -15.91 -6.82
C TYR A 744 33.64 -15.89 -6.81
N LYS A 745 34.26 -14.98 -7.58
CA LYS A 745 35.72 -14.81 -7.61
C LYS A 745 36.10 -13.39 -7.24
N VAL A 746 37.29 -13.21 -6.69
CA VAL A 746 37.90 -11.89 -6.45
C VAL A 746 39.09 -11.71 -7.39
N LEU A 747 39.04 -10.66 -8.20
CA LEU A 747 40.08 -10.29 -9.15
C LEU A 747 40.85 -9.08 -8.60
N ARG A 748 42.19 -9.16 -8.64
CA ARG A 748 43.10 -8.06 -8.32
C ARG A 748 43.64 -7.48 -9.62
N LEU A 749 43.24 -6.24 -9.92
CA LEU A 749 43.68 -5.46 -11.08
C LEU A 749 44.89 -4.59 -10.72
N LEU A 750 45.70 -4.22 -11.72
CA LEU A 750 46.83 -3.28 -11.55
C LEU A 750 46.89 -2.28 -12.72
N PRO A 751 46.17 -1.15 -12.68
CA PRO A 751 46.26 -0.10 -13.70
C PRO A 751 47.63 0.58 -13.68
N GLN A 752 48.37 0.48 -14.78
CA GLN A 752 49.68 1.11 -15.01
C GLN A 752 49.54 2.40 -15.87
N GLU A 753 48.52 2.48 -16.73
CA GLU A 753 48.22 3.64 -17.57
C GLU A 753 46.94 4.38 -17.14
N GLN A 754 46.87 5.69 -17.42
CA GLN A 754 45.66 6.49 -17.19
C GLN A 754 44.46 6.02 -18.05
N SER A 755 44.73 5.44 -19.23
CA SER A 755 43.75 4.77 -20.10
C SER A 755 43.01 3.65 -19.35
N GLN A 756 43.77 2.75 -18.72
CA GLN A 756 43.30 1.63 -17.90
C GLN A 756 42.54 2.13 -16.67
N LEU A 757 43.08 3.12 -15.96
CA LEU A 757 42.42 3.68 -14.76
C LEU A 757 41.04 4.29 -15.11
N ASN A 758 40.96 5.04 -16.21
CA ASN A 758 39.70 5.58 -16.72
C ASN A 758 38.71 4.47 -17.13
N ALA A 759 39.20 3.35 -17.69
CA ALA A 759 38.35 2.20 -18.03
C ALA A 759 37.80 1.49 -16.78
N ILE A 760 38.56 1.40 -15.69
CA ILE A 760 38.05 0.84 -14.41
C ILE A 760 37.04 1.80 -13.76
N HIS A 761 37.23 3.12 -13.85
CA HIS A 761 36.19 4.08 -13.45
C HIS A 761 34.89 3.91 -14.26
N GLN A 762 34.99 3.75 -15.59
CA GLN A 762 33.82 3.46 -16.43
C GLN A 762 33.15 2.12 -16.06
N LEU A 763 33.92 1.10 -15.67
CA LEU A 763 33.38 -0.17 -15.17
C LEU A 763 32.57 0.05 -13.87
N GLN A 764 33.10 0.86 -12.95
CA GLN A 764 32.47 1.22 -11.66
C GLN A 764 31.17 2.02 -11.86
N GLU A 765 31.16 2.99 -12.78
CA GLU A 765 29.98 3.82 -13.09
C GLU A 765 28.88 3.04 -13.83
N ASN A 766 29.24 2.14 -14.75
CA ASN A 766 28.27 1.39 -15.55
C ASN A 766 27.69 0.15 -14.84
N LEU A 767 28.40 -0.43 -13.86
CA LEU A 767 28.01 -1.70 -13.22
C LEU A 767 27.91 -1.66 -11.66
N PRO A 768 27.46 -0.56 -11.01
CA PRO A 768 27.63 -0.32 -9.56
C PRO A 768 26.88 -1.28 -8.62
N ASN A 769 25.99 -2.13 -9.13
CA ASN A 769 25.25 -3.15 -8.37
C ASN A 769 25.62 -4.60 -8.79
N LYS A 770 26.54 -4.78 -9.76
CA LYS A 770 26.96 -6.10 -10.26
C LYS A 770 28.28 -6.57 -9.64
N ILE A 771 29.27 -5.68 -9.66
CA ILE A 771 30.64 -5.89 -9.19
C ILE A 771 30.78 -5.16 -7.85
N ASP A 772 31.29 -5.85 -6.84
CA ASP A 772 31.57 -5.28 -5.53
C ASP A 772 33.04 -4.85 -5.48
N PHE A 773 33.30 -3.55 -5.36
CA PHE A 773 34.64 -2.99 -5.33
C PHE A 773 35.15 -2.97 -3.88
N TRP A 774 36.13 -3.82 -3.56
CA TRP A 774 36.72 -3.90 -2.23
C TRP A 774 37.70 -2.74 -1.96
N SER A 775 38.25 -2.16 -3.03
CA SER A 775 39.10 -0.96 -3.01
C SER A 775 38.78 -0.08 -4.22
N GLU A 776 38.82 1.26 -4.08
CA GLU A 776 38.57 2.16 -5.21
C GLU A 776 39.76 2.26 -6.20
N PRO A 777 39.50 2.27 -7.52
CA PRO A 777 40.50 2.67 -8.50
C PRO A 777 40.78 4.18 -8.35
N ARG A 778 42.02 4.59 -8.07
CA ARG A 778 42.35 6.03 -7.99
C ARG A 778 43.78 6.43 -8.35
N PHE A 779 44.76 5.55 -8.16
CA PHE A 779 46.17 5.86 -8.42
C PHE A 779 46.78 4.79 -9.33
N LEU A 780 47.65 5.22 -10.24
CA LEU A 780 48.43 4.30 -11.07
C LEU A 780 49.38 3.48 -10.20
N ASN A 781 49.58 2.21 -10.56
CA ASN A 781 50.36 1.21 -9.83
C ASN A 781 49.85 0.83 -8.42
N ASN A 782 48.66 1.29 -7.99
CA ASN A 782 47.96 0.67 -6.87
C ASN A 782 47.11 -0.52 -7.36
N THR A 783 47.00 -1.57 -6.54
CA THR A 783 46.10 -2.70 -6.79
C THR A 783 44.64 -2.32 -6.56
N VAL A 784 43.74 -2.87 -7.38
CA VAL A 784 42.28 -2.68 -7.26
C VAL A 784 41.61 -4.05 -7.16
N ASP A 785 41.09 -4.39 -5.98
CA ASP A 785 40.41 -5.65 -5.70
C ASP A 785 38.90 -5.54 -5.96
N ILE A 786 38.35 -6.47 -6.74
CA ILE A 786 36.91 -6.52 -7.09
C ILE A 786 36.34 -7.94 -6.97
N MET A 787 35.21 -8.09 -6.26
CA MET A 787 34.45 -9.35 -6.17
C MET A 787 33.35 -9.40 -7.23
N VAL A 788 33.25 -10.55 -7.91
CA VAL A 788 32.48 -10.72 -9.14
C VAL A 788 31.63 -11.98 -9.09
N LYS A 789 30.36 -11.83 -9.49
CA LYS A 789 29.35 -12.89 -9.55
C LYS A 789 29.66 -13.85 -10.72
N PRO A 790 29.51 -15.18 -10.58
CA PRO A 790 29.91 -16.14 -11.62
C PRO A 790 29.33 -15.84 -13.02
N ASN A 791 28.09 -15.37 -13.10
CA ASN A 791 27.41 -15.04 -14.37
C ASN A 791 28.00 -13.82 -15.12
N GLU A 792 28.96 -13.09 -14.55
CA GLU A 792 29.55 -11.86 -15.13
C GLU A 792 31.08 -11.94 -15.28
N ILE A 793 31.71 -13.06 -14.87
CA ILE A 793 33.18 -13.22 -14.90
C ILE A 793 33.73 -13.22 -16.33
N GLU A 794 33.08 -13.93 -17.25
CA GLU A 794 33.51 -14.01 -18.66
C GLU A 794 33.48 -12.63 -19.33
N ASN A 795 32.34 -11.93 -19.24
CA ASN A 795 32.16 -10.54 -19.72
C ASN A 795 33.26 -9.59 -19.20
N LEU A 796 33.63 -9.75 -17.92
CA LEU A 796 34.63 -8.92 -17.28
C LEU A 796 36.05 -9.28 -17.72
N ILE A 797 36.40 -10.57 -17.84
CA ILE A 797 37.71 -10.99 -18.33
C ILE A 797 37.92 -10.49 -19.77
N ASP A 798 36.89 -10.59 -20.62
CA ASP A 798 36.91 -10.02 -21.97
C ASP A 798 37.13 -8.51 -21.95
N PHE A 799 36.44 -7.77 -21.08
CA PHE A 799 36.62 -6.31 -20.92
C PHE A 799 38.03 -5.95 -20.44
N LEU A 800 38.58 -6.69 -19.47
CA LEU A 800 39.92 -6.48 -18.93
C LEU A 800 41.00 -6.78 -19.98
N GLN A 801 40.82 -7.84 -20.79
CA GLN A 801 41.71 -8.15 -21.91
C GLN A 801 41.65 -7.08 -23.02
N GLN A 802 40.45 -6.66 -23.43
CA GLN A 802 40.26 -5.60 -24.44
C GLN A 802 40.85 -4.26 -23.97
N SER A 803 40.68 -3.93 -22.70
CA SER A 803 41.25 -2.74 -22.05
C SER A 803 42.73 -2.87 -21.70
N LYS A 804 43.36 -4.04 -21.98
CA LYS A 804 44.74 -4.40 -21.64
C LYS A 804 45.09 -4.20 -20.16
N ILE A 805 44.14 -4.41 -19.25
CA ILE A 805 44.32 -4.22 -17.81
C ILE A 805 44.99 -5.49 -17.22
N PRO A 806 46.19 -5.38 -16.61
CA PRO A 806 46.79 -6.49 -15.88
C PRO A 806 45.88 -6.92 -14.73
N HIS A 807 45.56 -8.21 -14.66
CA HIS A 807 44.67 -8.77 -13.66
C HIS A 807 45.11 -10.16 -13.22
N THR A 808 44.76 -10.52 -11.99
CA THR A 808 45.05 -11.82 -11.37
C THR A 808 43.82 -12.29 -10.58
N ILE A 809 43.54 -13.59 -10.58
CA ILE A 809 42.53 -14.16 -9.67
C ILE A 809 43.19 -14.27 -8.30
N MET A 810 42.65 -13.56 -7.33
CA MET A 810 43.13 -13.55 -5.95
C MET A 810 42.43 -14.61 -5.10
N ILE A 811 41.12 -14.80 -5.32
CA ILE A 811 40.28 -15.82 -4.66
C ILE A 811 39.46 -16.51 -5.77
N ASP A 812 39.65 -17.82 -5.94
CA ASP A 812 39.07 -18.60 -7.04
C ASP A 812 37.67 -19.18 -6.74
N ASP A 813 37.32 -19.32 -5.46
CA ASP A 813 35.93 -19.45 -4.99
C ASP A 813 35.83 -18.80 -3.62
N VAL A 814 35.04 -17.73 -3.52
CA VAL A 814 34.79 -17.02 -2.24
C VAL A 814 34.10 -17.95 -1.25
N GLN A 815 33.19 -18.81 -1.68
CA GLN A 815 32.51 -19.71 -0.75
C GLN A 815 33.50 -20.68 -0.09
N ARG A 816 34.43 -21.25 -0.86
CA ARG A 816 35.48 -22.13 -0.34
C ARG A 816 36.36 -21.43 0.72
N MET A 817 36.71 -20.16 0.50
CA MET A 817 37.42 -19.36 1.50
C MET A 817 36.59 -19.14 2.77
N LEU A 818 35.26 -19.02 2.66
CA LEU A 818 34.37 -18.91 3.82
C LEU A 818 34.13 -20.26 4.51
N ASP A 819 34.15 -21.37 3.77
CA ASP A 819 34.10 -22.73 4.30
C ASP A 819 35.44 -23.11 5.00
N GLU A 820 36.54 -22.43 4.66
CA GLU A 820 37.83 -22.45 5.37
C GLU A 820 37.88 -21.42 6.54
N ASP A 821 36.91 -20.49 6.66
CA ASP A 821 36.75 -19.50 7.75
C ASP A 821 35.90 -20.05 8.94
N VAL A 822 35.70 -21.38 9.02
CA VAL A 822 34.91 -22.04 10.09
C VAL A 822 35.70 -22.12 11.40
N GLY A 823 35.93 -20.93 11.96
CA GLY A 823 36.43 -20.68 13.31
C GLY A 823 35.44 -19.86 14.13
N ILE A 824 34.13 -20.10 13.97
CA ILE A 824 33.09 -19.52 14.82
C ILE A 824 33.01 -20.32 16.13
N ASP A 825 32.92 -19.62 17.26
CA ASP A 825 32.65 -20.25 18.55
C ASP A 825 31.13 -20.33 18.76
N ASP A 826 30.54 -21.45 18.36
CA ASP A 826 29.11 -21.70 18.45
C ASP A 826 28.66 -21.96 19.89
N ASP A 827 27.45 -21.51 20.23
CA ASP A 827 26.93 -21.47 21.61
C ASP A 827 26.46 -22.85 22.14
N SER A 828 27.02 -23.95 21.60
CA SER A 828 26.59 -25.33 21.81
C SER A 828 27.46 -26.14 22.80
N GLU A 829 28.68 -25.69 23.13
CA GLU A 829 29.47 -26.31 24.20
C GLU A 829 29.09 -25.77 25.60
N HIS A 830 28.40 -26.62 26.36
CA HIS A 830 28.20 -26.54 27.83
C HIS A 830 27.46 -25.31 28.39
N ILE A 831 26.15 -25.24 28.13
CA ILE A 831 25.20 -24.66 29.11
C ILE A 831 25.13 -25.61 30.34
N GLY A 832 26.13 -25.54 31.21
CA GLY A 832 26.24 -26.42 32.36
C GLY A 832 27.33 -26.00 33.37
N SER A 833 26.90 -25.59 34.56
CA SER A 833 27.74 -25.32 35.73
C SER A 833 28.77 -24.17 35.62
N ARG A 834 28.29 -22.93 35.78
CA ARG A 834 28.92 -21.89 36.63
C ARG A 834 30.40 -21.54 36.36
N SER A 835 30.88 -21.76 35.13
CA SER A 835 32.23 -21.45 34.66
C SER A 835 32.32 -20.02 34.16
N THR A 836 33.33 -19.27 34.60
CA THR A 836 33.64 -17.91 34.11
C THR A 836 33.83 -17.91 32.59
N ILE A 837 33.19 -16.98 31.88
CA ILE A 837 33.28 -16.85 30.43
C ILE A 837 34.60 -16.17 30.07
N THR A 838 35.54 -16.93 29.52
CA THR A 838 36.80 -16.40 28.97
C THR A 838 36.78 -16.44 27.45
N LEU A 839 37.29 -15.37 26.81
CA LEU A 839 37.57 -15.37 25.38
C LEU A 839 38.97 -15.96 25.15
N SER A 840 39.14 -16.71 24.06
CA SER A 840 40.42 -17.37 23.71
C SER A 840 41.20 -16.65 22.60
N TRP A 841 40.53 -15.82 21.80
CA TRP A 841 41.02 -15.24 20.53
C TRP A 841 41.56 -16.29 19.51
N THR A 842 41.16 -17.55 19.66
CA THR A 842 41.41 -18.64 18.68
C THR A 842 40.25 -18.82 17.68
N LYS A 843 39.14 -18.09 17.88
CA LYS A 843 37.89 -18.14 17.13
C LYS A 843 37.21 -16.76 17.15
N TYR A 844 36.33 -16.51 16.18
CA TYR A 844 35.43 -15.35 16.19
C TYR A 844 34.21 -15.61 17.09
N CYS A 845 33.84 -14.60 17.89
CA CYS A 845 32.79 -14.70 18.90
C CYS A 845 31.56 -13.85 18.52
N ARG A 846 30.36 -14.37 18.78
CA ARG A 846 29.09 -13.67 18.52
C ARG A 846 28.83 -12.55 19.52
N VAL A 847 27.94 -11.61 19.17
CA VAL A 847 27.72 -10.38 19.95
C VAL A 847 27.19 -10.65 21.37
N ASN A 848 26.47 -11.76 21.57
CA ASN A 848 25.97 -12.17 22.89
C ASN A 848 27.11 -12.57 23.84
N LYS A 849 28.04 -13.42 23.38
CA LYS A 849 29.19 -13.88 24.17
C LYS A 849 30.14 -12.72 24.52
N ILE A 850 30.35 -11.78 23.59
CA ILE A 850 31.07 -10.52 23.85
C ILE A 850 30.34 -9.70 24.91
N ASN A 851 29.03 -9.49 24.77
CA ASN A 851 28.23 -8.71 25.74
C ASN A 851 28.20 -9.34 27.14
N GLN A 852 28.27 -10.67 27.27
CA GLN A 852 28.36 -11.38 28.55
C GLN A 852 29.74 -11.24 29.18
N TYR A 853 30.81 -11.41 28.40
CA TYR A 853 32.20 -11.21 28.84
C TYR A 853 32.41 -9.81 29.45
N LEU A 854 31.84 -8.76 28.86
CA LEU A 854 31.89 -7.40 29.43
C LEU A 854 31.20 -7.30 30.80
N ASP A 855 30.04 -7.93 30.98
CA ASP A 855 29.32 -7.94 32.26
C ASP A 855 30.11 -8.72 33.34
N GLU A 856 30.75 -9.83 32.97
CA GLU A 856 31.58 -10.61 33.89
C GLU A 856 32.88 -9.88 34.28
N LEU A 857 33.49 -9.11 33.37
CA LEU A 857 34.61 -8.23 33.73
C LEU A 857 34.18 -7.14 34.73
N ALA A 858 33.02 -6.50 34.52
CA ALA A 858 32.48 -5.51 35.47
C ALA A 858 32.14 -6.12 36.83
N ALA A 859 31.58 -7.34 36.85
CA ALA A 859 31.24 -8.05 38.09
C ALA A 859 32.46 -8.57 38.86
N SER A 860 33.54 -8.94 38.16
CA SER A 860 34.79 -9.44 38.76
C SER A 860 35.76 -8.33 39.19
N HIS A 861 35.79 -7.21 38.47
CA HIS A 861 36.73 -6.10 38.69
C HIS A 861 36.04 -4.73 38.92
N PRO A 862 35.07 -4.60 39.83
CA PRO A 862 34.20 -3.41 39.95
C PRO A 862 34.91 -2.11 40.35
N ASN A 863 36.16 -2.18 40.82
CA ASN A 863 36.98 -0.99 41.15
C ASN A 863 37.68 -0.37 39.93
N ILE A 864 37.83 -1.12 38.82
CA ILE A 864 38.57 -0.70 37.62
C ILE A 864 37.78 -0.85 36.32
N VAL A 865 36.55 -1.39 36.37
CA VAL A 865 35.67 -1.61 35.22
C VAL A 865 34.24 -1.14 35.51
N GLU A 866 33.68 -0.33 34.61
CA GLU A 866 32.25 0.03 34.57
C GLU A 866 31.70 -0.28 33.15
N VAL A 867 30.50 -0.85 33.04
CA VAL A 867 29.84 -1.11 31.74
C VAL A 867 28.63 -0.20 31.55
N ILE A 868 28.73 0.68 30.57
CA ILE A 868 27.78 1.76 30.27
C ILE A 868 27.00 1.40 29.01
N THR A 869 25.69 1.18 29.13
CA THR A 869 24.81 1.01 27.96
C THR A 869 24.43 2.38 27.40
N ILE A 870 25.04 2.79 26.28
CA ILE A 870 24.85 4.13 25.68
C ILE A 870 23.58 4.24 24.82
N GLY A 871 22.97 3.12 24.47
CA GLY A 871 21.77 3.06 23.64
C GLY A 871 21.39 1.63 23.25
N LYS A 872 20.52 1.52 22.24
CA LYS A 872 20.16 0.27 21.58
C LYS A 872 20.23 0.43 20.07
N SER A 873 20.52 -0.66 19.39
CA SER A 873 20.47 -0.77 17.93
C SER A 873 19.03 -0.81 17.41
N TYR A 874 18.86 -0.79 16.08
CA TYR A 874 17.54 -0.83 15.44
C TYR A 874 16.70 -2.07 15.79
N GLU A 875 17.31 -3.27 15.78
CA GLU A 875 16.67 -4.54 16.19
C GLU A 875 16.69 -4.72 17.74
N GLY A 876 17.20 -3.74 18.50
CA GLY A 876 17.02 -3.62 19.95
C GLY A 876 18.13 -4.20 20.83
N ARG A 877 19.27 -4.63 20.26
CA ARG A 877 20.46 -5.10 20.99
C ARG A 877 21.13 -3.94 21.75
N PRO A 878 21.70 -4.14 22.95
CA PRO A 878 22.34 -3.08 23.72
C PRO A 878 23.68 -2.66 23.10
N LEU A 879 23.96 -1.35 23.11
CA LEU A 879 25.26 -0.78 22.76
C LEU A 879 26.06 -0.57 24.06
N LYS A 880 26.97 -1.48 24.37
CA LYS A 880 27.77 -1.45 25.59
C LYS A 880 29.15 -0.84 25.36
N VAL A 881 29.43 0.27 26.04
CA VAL A 881 30.78 0.82 26.21
C VAL A 881 31.31 0.30 27.53
N ILE A 882 32.53 -0.26 27.53
CA ILE A 882 33.25 -0.53 28.76
C ILE A 882 34.16 0.65 29.07
N LYS A 883 34.08 1.17 30.30
CA LYS A 883 35.04 2.09 30.89
C LYS A 883 36.07 1.25 31.66
N ILE A 884 37.36 1.49 31.44
CA ILE A 884 38.47 0.90 32.20
C ILE A 884 39.32 2.02 32.80
N GLY A 885 39.68 1.87 34.07
CA GLY A 885 40.32 2.88 34.91
C GLY A 885 39.58 3.03 36.25
N ASP A 886 40.19 3.69 37.23
CA ASP A 886 39.63 3.87 38.58
C ASP A 886 38.16 4.37 38.54
N THR A 887 37.24 3.54 39.02
CA THR A 887 35.80 3.82 39.07
C THR A 887 35.40 4.69 40.27
N GLN A 888 36.27 4.83 41.28
CA GLN A 888 36.03 5.58 42.50
C GLN A 888 36.61 7.01 42.42
N SER A 889 37.58 7.25 41.52
CA SER A 889 38.11 8.59 41.22
C SER A 889 37.03 9.55 40.71
N THR A 890 36.78 10.61 41.48
CA THR A 890 35.97 11.77 41.06
C THR A 890 36.76 12.78 40.19
N VAL A 891 38.06 12.57 39.98
CA VAL A 891 38.92 13.41 39.15
C VAL A 891 38.67 13.11 37.66
N LYS A 892 38.48 14.17 36.86
CA LYS A 892 38.36 14.05 35.40
C LYS A 892 39.74 13.83 34.76
N LYS A 893 40.04 12.56 34.46
CA LYS A 893 41.24 12.14 33.74
C LYS A 893 41.15 12.46 32.23
N PRO A 894 42.27 12.58 31.50
CA PRO A 894 42.25 12.45 30.04
C PRO A 894 41.70 11.07 29.66
N ALA A 895 41.04 11.00 28.49
CA ALA A 895 40.36 9.78 28.07
C ALA A 895 40.68 9.38 26.63
N ILE A 896 40.61 8.07 26.36
CA ILE A 896 40.80 7.47 25.04
C ILE A 896 39.50 6.77 24.64
N TRP A 897 38.99 7.06 23.44
CA TRP A 897 37.87 6.35 22.84
C TRP A 897 38.37 5.37 21.78
N ILE A 898 37.92 4.12 21.87
CA ILE A 898 38.14 3.08 20.86
C ILE A 898 36.79 2.52 20.42
N ASP A 899 36.53 2.42 19.12
CA ASP A 899 35.40 1.66 18.60
C ASP A 899 35.79 0.68 17.47
N ALA A 900 34.94 -0.34 17.28
CA ALA A 900 35.17 -1.44 16.35
C ALA A 900 33.87 -2.04 15.82
N GLY A 901 33.93 -2.75 14.70
CA GLY A 901 32.77 -3.44 14.13
C GLY A 901 31.66 -2.48 13.66
N ILE A 902 32.02 -1.29 13.16
CA ILE A 902 31.09 -0.34 12.55
C ILE A 902 30.60 -0.83 11.18
N HIS A 903 31.49 -1.45 10.39
CA HIS A 903 31.09 -2.32 9.28
C HIS A 903 30.95 -3.76 9.79
N ALA A 904 29.83 -4.41 9.48
CA ALA A 904 29.44 -5.69 10.08
C ALA A 904 30.24 -6.93 9.61
N ARG A 905 31.00 -6.84 8.51
CA ARG A 905 31.79 -7.95 7.95
C ARG A 905 33.21 -8.05 8.52
N GLU A 906 33.64 -7.05 9.28
CA GLU A 906 35.03 -6.81 9.69
C GLU A 906 35.32 -7.48 11.04
N TRP A 907 35.22 -8.82 11.07
CA TRP A 907 35.22 -9.62 12.31
C TRP A 907 36.48 -9.52 13.17
N ILE A 908 37.63 -9.15 12.56
CA ILE A 908 38.89 -8.94 13.27
C ILE A 908 38.90 -7.68 14.14
N ALA A 909 38.10 -6.65 13.82
CA ALA A 909 38.08 -5.42 14.60
C ALA A 909 37.48 -5.61 16.01
N PRO A 910 36.32 -6.26 16.21
CA PRO A 910 35.84 -6.63 17.55
C PRO A 910 36.78 -7.58 18.32
N ALA A 911 37.50 -8.46 17.61
CA ALA A 911 38.52 -9.31 18.24
C ALA A 911 39.71 -8.49 18.78
N ALA A 912 40.16 -7.48 18.04
CA ALA A 912 41.18 -6.53 18.51
C ALA A 912 40.69 -5.72 19.72
N ALA A 913 39.48 -5.16 19.66
CA ALA A 913 38.91 -4.39 20.77
C ALA A 913 38.76 -5.23 22.06
N THR A 914 38.26 -6.47 21.96
CA THR A 914 38.14 -7.38 23.11
C THR A 914 39.49 -7.84 23.65
N TYR A 915 40.52 -8.00 22.81
CA TYR A 915 41.87 -8.31 23.27
C TYR A 915 42.50 -7.14 24.04
N ILE A 916 42.31 -5.90 23.56
CA ILE A 916 42.77 -4.69 24.26
C ILE A 916 42.12 -4.58 25.65
N ILE A 917 40.80 -4.81 25.73
CA ILE A 917 40.06 -4.88 27.01
C ILE A 917 40.68 -5.93 27.95
N ASN A 918 40.97 -7.13 27.45
CA ASN A 918 41.59 -8.17 28.26
C ASN A 918 42.97 -7.77 28.82
N GLN A 919 43.81 -7.13 28.01
CA GLN A 919 45.13 -6.68 28.44
C GLN A 919 45.07 -5.56 29.48
N LEU A 920 44.14 -4.61 29.33
CA LEU A 920 43.95 -3.53 30.29
C LEU A 920 43.38 -4.02 31.64
N VAL A 921 42.48 -5.01 31.64
CA VAL A 921 41.81 -5.50 32.87
C VAL A 921 42.57 -6.64 33.54
N ASN A 922 42.83 -7.75 32.83
CA ASN A 922 43.41 -8.95 33.46
C ASN A 922 44.91 -8.83 33.69
N ASN A 923 45.62 -7.99 32.92
CA ASN A 923 47.03 -7.66 33.13
C ASN A 923 47.21 -6.24 33.70
N TYR A 924 46.25 -5.74 34.49
CA TYR A 924 46.27 -4.37 35.05
C TYR A 924 47.58 -4.03 35.76
N ALA A 925 48.11 -4.95 36.58
CA ALA A 925 49.34 -4.72 37.35
C ALA A 925 50.61 -4.54 36.49
N GLU A 926 50.62 -5.03 35.25
CA GLU A 926 51.71 -4.81 34.29
C GLU A 926 51.49 -3.56 33.42
N ASN A 927 50.26 -3.03 33.40
CA ASN A 927 49.81 -1.95 32.52
C ASN A 927 49.23 -0.75 33.31
N SER A 928 49.56 -0.61 34.60
CA SER A 928 48.96 0.42 35.45
C SER A 928 49.34 1.84 35.00
N GLU A 929 50.56 2.02 34.45
CA GLU A 929 51.03 3.23 33.74
C GLU A 929 50.14 3.68 32.55
N LEU A 930 49.23 2.83 32.09
CA LEU A 930 48.24 3.13 31.05
C LEU A 930 46.85 3.40 31.61
N SER A 931 46.52 2.94 32.82
CA SER A 931 45.15 2.86 33.35
C SER A 931 44.91 3.65 34.64
N ASP A 932 45.96 3.96 35.39
CA ASP A 932 45.88 4.72 36.64
C ASP A 932 45.54 6.20 36.36
N ASP A 933 46.09 6.79 35.29
CA ASP A 933 45.93 8.22 34.96
C ASP A 933 45.01 8.50 33.74
N VAL A 934 44.62 7.48 32.96
CA VAL A 934 43.84 7.63 31.72
C VAL A 934 42.58 6.76 31.74
N ASP A 935 41.43 7.37 31.44
CA ASP A 935 40.15 6.68 31.28
C ASP A 935 40.04 6.03 29.87
N TRP A 936 39.83 4.72 29.77
CA TRP A 936 39.60 4.05 28.47
C TRP A 936 38.12 3.75 28.25
N TYR A 937 37.52 4.30 27.20
CA TYR A 937 36.15 4.01 26.77
C TYR A 937 36.18 3.19 25.48
N ILE A 938 35.78 1.92 25.55
CA ILE A 938 35.87 0.97 24.42
C ILE A 938 34.48 0.45 24.05
N LEU A 939 34.12 0.53 22.76
CA LEU A 939 32.88 0.00 22.18
C LEU A 939 33.22 -1.14 21.19
N PRO A 940 33.20 -2.42 21.62
CA PRO A 940 33.70 -3.53 20.79
C PRO A 940 32.89 -3.84 19.53
N VAL A 941 31.60 -3.51 19.52
CA VAL A 941 30.70 -3.74 18.38
C VAL A 941 29.74 -2.55 18.22
N VAL A 942 30.05 -1.66 17.29
CA VAL A 942 29.23 -0.48 16.93
C VAL A 942 27.92 -0.87 16.24
N ASN A 943 27.95 -1.88 15.36
CA ASN A 943 26.81 -2.33 14.56
C ASN A 943 26.40 -3.78 14.95
N PRO A 944 25.80 -3.99 16.14
CA PRO A 944 25.55 -5.33 16.68
C PRO A 944 24.51 -6.12 15.87
N ASP A 945 23.57 -5.45 15.20
CA ASP A 945 22.56 -6.12 14.38
C ASP A 945 23.13 -6.60 13.05
N GLY A 946 23.93 -5.76 12.39
CA GLY A 946 24.63 -6.15 11.17
C GLY A 946 25.65 -7.25 11.46
N TYR A 947 26.38 -7.14 12.57
CA TYR A 947 27.39 -8.12 12.99
C TYR A 947 26.75 -9.48 13.28
N GLU A 948 25.65 -9.53 14.04
CA GLU A 948 24.94 -10.79 14.29
C GLU A 948 24.39 -11.37 12.98
N TYR A 949 23.84 -10.54 12.08
CA TYR A 949 23.37 -11.00 10.76
C TYR A 949 24.51 -11.47 9.83
N SER A 950 25.74 -10.97 9.99
CA SER A 950 26.89 -11.48 9.24
C SER A 950 27.35 -12.84 9.76
N HIS A 951 27.24 -13.11 11.06
CA HIS A 951 27.42 -14.45 11.66
C HIS A 951 26.31 -15.44 11.25
N THR A 952 25.04 -15.03 11.24
CA THR A 952 23.91 -15.98 11.07
C THR A 952 23.37 -16.15 9.65
N ASN A 953 23.59 -15.19 8.73
CA ASN A 953 22.89 -15.17 7.45
C ASN A 953 23.73 -14.77 6.24
N GLN A 954 24.60 -13.77 6.36
CA GLN A 954 25.39 -13.28 5.21
C GLN A 954 26.73 -12.71 5.64
N ARG A 955 27.77 -13.55 5.65
CA ARG A 955 29.15 -13.28 6.07
C ARG A 955 29.77 -11.95 5.58
N MET A 956 29.39 -11.49 4.39
CA MET A 956 29.89 -10.27 3.74
C MET A 956 29.02 -9.02 3.98
N TRP A 957 28.00 -9.09 4.83
CA TRP A 957 27.10 -7.97 5.12
C TRP A 957 27.83 -6.79 5.81
N ARG A 958 27.79 -5.60 5.21
CA ARG A 958 28.48 -4.39 5.69
C ARG A 958 27.67 -3.52 6.65
N LYS A 959 26.38 -3.34 6.36
CA LYS A 959 25.56 -2.21 6.84
C LYS A 959 24.82 -2.47 8.15
N THR A 960 24.11 -1.46 8.68
CA THR A 960 23.13 -1.62 9.77
C THR A 960 21.93 -2.48 9.31
N ARG A 961 20.89 -2.62 10.15
CA ARG A 961 19.70 -3.45 9.85
C ARG A 961 18.38 -2.68 9.75
N SER A 962 18.43 -1.36 9.85
CA SER A 962 17.29 -0.46 9.62
C SER A 962 16.68 -0.64 8.22
N PRO A 963 15.36 -0.40 8.04
CA PRO A 963 14.74 -0.39 6.73
C PRO A 963 15.18 0.85 5.94
N SER A 964 15.76 0.64 4.76
CA SER A 964 16.16 1.70 3.83
C SER A 964 15.15 1.84 2.69
N VAL A 965 15.38 2.83 1.83
CA VAL A 965 14.54 3.08 0.65
C VAL A 965 14.70 1.94 -0.36
N PHE A 966 13.63 1.63 -1.11
CA PHE A 966 13.60 0.62 -2.18
C PHE A 966 13.83 -0.85 -1.74
N ASN A 967 13.20 -1.28 -0.65
CA ASN A 967 13.24 -2.66 -0.14
C ASN A 967 14.61 -3.20 0.32
N CYS A 968 15.65 -2.37 0.28
CA CYS A 968 16.97 -2.68 0.80
C CYS A 968 17.06 -2.37 2.30
N LYS A 969 17.93 -3.07 3.02
CA LYS A 969 18.19 -2.82 4.46
C LYS A 969 19.57 -2.24 4.68
N GLY A 970 19.68 -1.45 5.74
CA GLY A 970 20.93 -0.93 6.27
C GLY A 970 21.46 0.35 5.62
N THR A 971 22.07 1.14 6.48
CA THR A 971 22.92 2.31 6.19
C THR A 971 24.37 1.93 6.47
N ASP A 972 25.31 2.54 5.74
CA ASP A 972 26.72 2.51 6.14
C ASP A 972 26.90 3.47 7.33
N ALA A 973 27.11 2.89 8.52
CA ALA A 973 27.30 3.66 9.74
C ALA A 973 28.50 4.62 9.65
N ASN A 974 29.57 4.24 8.93
CA ASN A 974 30.74 5.10 8.72
C ASN A 974 30.56 6.09 7.54
N ARG A 975 29.33 6.31 7.07
CA ARG A 975 28.95 7.41 6.18
C ARG A 975 27.80 8.27 6.73
N ASN A 976 27.34 7.97 7.95
CA ASN A 976 26.14 8.57 8.53
C ASN A 976 26.41 9.73 9.51
N PHE A 977 27.68 10.06 9.79
CA PHE A 977 28.04 11.17 10.68
C PHE A 977 27.83 12.52 9.98
N GLY A 978 27.47 13.55 10.75
CA GLY A 978 27.04 14.85 10.21
C GLY A 978 28.12 15.77 9.64
N PHE A 979 29.41 15.43 9.77
CA PHE A 979 30.49 16.27 9.26
C PHE A 979 30.72 16.00 7.76
N HIS A 980 30.56 17.04 6.94
CA HIS A 980 30.59 16.94 5.47
C HIS A 980 29.66 15.84 4.90
N TRP A 981 28.49 15.66 5.54
CA TRP A 981 27.46 14.74 5.08
C TRP A 981 26.82 15.24 3.78
N ASN A 982 26.95 14.44 2.71
CA ASN A 982 26.49 14.65 1.32
C ASN A 982 26.14 16.10 0.91
N ARG A 983 27.11 16.82 0.34
CA ARG A 983 26.92 18.16 -0.24
C ARG A 983 26.46 18.20 -1.71
N MET A 984 26.19 17.06 -2.35
CA MET A 984 25.89 16.99 -3.80
C MET A 984 24.68 17.85 -4.21
N PHE A 985 23.71 18.07 -3.32
CA PHE A 985 22.54 18.90 -3.58
C PHE A 985 22.89 20.36 -3.92
N LYS A 986 24.00 20.90 -3.36
CA LYS A 986 24.44 22.28 -3.64
C LYS A 986 25.09 22.43 -5.02
N ALA A 987 25.74 21.37 -5.52
CA ALA A 987 26.31 21.33 -6.87
C ALA A 987 25.22 21.25 -7.95
N ILE A 988 24.17 20.44 -7.73
CA ILE A 988 23.03 20.32 -8.66
C ILE A 988 22.29 21.66 -8.79
N LEU A 989 22.10 22.38 -7.69
CA LEU A 989 21.47 23.71 -7.72
C LEU A 989 22.27 24.73 -8.53
N LEU A 990 23.61 24.64 -8.52
CA LEU A 990 24.50 25.51 -9.31
C LEU A 990 24.54 25.11 -10.80
N MET A 991 24.49 23.82 -11.12
CA MET A 991 24.40 23.35 -12.52
C MET A 991 23.12 23.85 -13.22
N LEU A 992 22.01 23.97 -12.49
CA LEU A 992 20.75 24.52 -13.01
C LEU A 992 20.81 26.04 -13.28
N CYS A 993 21.83 26.76 -12.80
CA CYS A 993 22.05 28.19 -13.04
C CYS A 993 23.04 28.50 -14.17
N ASN A 994 23.52 27.48 -14.91
CA ASN A 994 24.26 27.62 -16.16
C ASN A 994 25.52 28.52 -16.10
N TYR A 995 26.35 28.33 -15.07
CA TYR A 995 27.62 29.03 -14.86
C TYR A 995 28.80 28.06 -15.10
N PRO A 996 29.44 28.07 -16.30
CA PRO A 996 30.25 26.94 -16.78
C PRO A 996 31.74 26.99 -16.42
N GLN A 997 32.14 27.69 -15.35
CA GLN A 997 33.53 27.78 -14.90
C GLN A 997 33.64 27.64 -13.37
N PHE A 998 34.70 26.94 -12.93
CA PHE A 998 34.99 26.57 -11.54
C PHE A 998 33.98 25.63 -10.84
N ILE A 999 34.01 24.34 -11.23
CA ILE A 999 33.76 23.22 -10.30
C ILE A 999 34.94 22.26 -10.39
N SER A 1000 35.88 22.39 -9.46
CA SER A 1000 36.78 21.32 -9.04
C SER A 1000 36.37 20.87 -7.63
N SER A 1001 36.58 19.58 -7.31
CA SER A 1001 36.14 18.92 -6.07
C SER A 1001 34.62 19.00 -5.77
N THR A 1002 33.84 18.11 -6.40
CA THR A 1002 32.62 17.59 -5.76
C THR A 1002 33.02 16.58 -4.69
N GLU A 1003 32.64 16.84 -3.43
CA GLU A 1003 32.89 15.94 -2.28
C GLU A 1003 32.18 14.60 -2.50
N GLY A 1004 32.94 13.53 -2.79
CA GLY A 1004 32.43 12.18 -3.14
C GLY A 1004 32.45 11.18 -1.97
N GLY A 1005 32.50 9.87 -2.26
CA GLY A 1005 32.78 8.85 -1.24
C GLY A 1005 31.61 8.23 -0.49
N SER A 1006 30.37 8.60 -0.85
CA SER A 1006 29.15 8.01 -0.29
C SER A 1006 28.02 8.00 -1.32
N SER A 1007 27.07 7.08 -1.16
CA SER A 1007 25.95 6.89 -2.09
C SER A 1007 24.61 7.30 -1.48
N SER A 1008 23.73 7.87 -2.31
CA SER A 1008 22.32 8.13 -1.98
C SER A 1008 21.39 6.96 -2.34
N ASN A 1009 21.90 5.90 -2.97
CA ASN A 1009 21.14 4.69 -3.28
C ASN A 1009 21.06 3.78 -2.03
N GLY A 1010 19.84 3.57 -1.50
CA GLY A 1010 19.58 2.73 -0.32
C GLY A 1010 20.08 1.27 -0.42
N CYS A 1011 20.29 0.78 -1.65
CA CYS A 1011 20.83 -0.55 -1.92
C CYS A 1011 22.36 -0.60 -2.05
N SER A 1012 23.05 0.55 -2.11
CA SER A 1012 24.51 0.61 -2.13
C SER A 1012 25.12 0.24 -0.78
N ASP A 1013 26.33 -0.31 -0.80
CA ASP A 1013 27.10 -0.66 0.39
C ASP A 1013 27.64 0.59 1.12
N THR A 1014 27.85 1.71 0.41
CA THR A 1014 28.29 3.01 0.96
C THR A 1014 27.13 4.00 1.16
N PHE A 1015 25.91 3.50 1.38
CA PHE A 1015 24.72 4.33 1.55
C PHE A 1015 24.79 5.19 2.82
N HIS A 1016 24.81 6.52 2.70
CA HIS A 1016 25.01 7.45 3.83
C HIS A 1016 23.80 7.65 4.76
N GLY A 1017 22.72 6.89 4.57
CA GLY A 1017 21.47 7.04 5.33
C GLY A 1017 20.55 8.15 4.78
N THR A 1018 19.33 8.24 5.30
CA THR A 1018 18.33 9.23 4.84
C THR A 1018 18.61 10.66 5.34
N LYS A 1019 19.38 10.78 6.41
CA LYS A 1019 19.88 12.02 7.01
C LYS A 1019 21.14 11.70 7.83
N ALA A 1020 21.94 12.72 8.15
CA ALA A 1020 22.97 12.58 9.19
C ALA A 1020 22.34 12.09 10.50
N PHE A 1021 22.97 11.10 11.15
CA PHE A 1021 22.47 10.42 12.34
C PHE A 1021 21.03 9.88 12.15
N SER A 1022 20.81 9.18 11.03
CA SER A 1022 19.58 8.39 10.81
C SER A 1022 19.58 7.11 11.64
N GLU A 1023 20.75 6.53 11.87
CA GLU A 1023 20.91 5.27 12.60
C GLU A 1023 20.96 5.51 14.12
N PRO A 1024 20.25 4.69 14.93
CA PRO A 1024 20.29 4.84 16.39
C PRO A 1024 21.69 4.59 16.98
N GLU A 1025 22.49 3.74 16.34
CA GLU A 1025 23.86 3.40 16.75
C GLU A 1025 24.80 4.60 16.65
N THR A 1026 24.87 5.25 15.49
CA THR A 1026 25.72 6.44 15.27
C THR A 1026 25.26 7.60 16.12
N LYS A 1027 23.94 7.75 16.33
CA LYS A 1027 23.38 8.75 17.23
C LYS A 1027 23.73 8.52 18.70
N ALA A 1028 23.76 7.27 19.17
CA ALA A 1028 24.17 6.94 20.54
C ALA A 1028 25.65 7.27 20.77
N ILE A 1029 26.53 6.91 19.82
CA ILE A 1029 27.97 7.22 19.85
C ILE A 1029 28.18 8.74 19.84
N ALA A 1030 27.52 9.46 18.93
CA ALA A 1030 27.64 10.92 18.84
C ALA A 1030 27.21 11.62 20.14
N ASN A 1031 26.12 11.19 20.77
CA ASN A 1031 25.67 11.71 22.05
C ASN A 1031 26.69 11.44 23.18
N PHE A 1032 27.28 10.24 23.24
CA PHE A 1032 28.26 9.89 24.27
C PHE A 1032 29.56 10.69 24.10
N ILE A 1033 30.10 10.75 22.88
CA ILE A 1033 31.33 11.48 22.59
C ILE A 1033 31.13 12.98 22.82
N LEU A 1034 30.01 13.59 22.38
CA LEU A 1034 29.74 15.01 22.64
C LEU A 1034 29.55 15.34 24.13
N LYS A 1035 29.07 14.40 24.95
CA LYS A 1035 28.99 14.55 26.41
C LYS A 1035 30.37 14.55 27.07
N ASN A 1036 31.33 13.82 26.52
CA ASN A 1036 32.66 13.57 27.11
C ASN A 1036 33.82 14.20 26.30
N LYS A 1037 33.52 15.06 25.31
CA LYS A 1037 34.49 15.63 24.37
C LYS A 1037 35.67 16.36 25.02
N ASP A 1038 35.47 16.92 26.21
CA ASP A 1038 36.50 17.72 26.89
C ASP A 1038 37.55 16.82 27.57
N THR A 1039 37.20 15.57 27.91
CA THR A 1039 38.14 14.56 28.44
C THR A 1039 38.73 13.68 27.34
N ILE A 1040 37.96 13.29 26.31
CA ILE A 1040 38.43 12.43 25.22
C ILE A 1040 39.50 13.16 24.38
N LYS A 1041 40.75 12.69 24.44
CA LYS A 1041 41.91 13.26 23.73
C LYS A 1041 42.28 12.50 22.45
N LEU A 1042 41.92 11.21 22.40
CA LEU A 1042 42.19 10.32 21.29
C LEU A 1042 40.93 9.53 20.88
N TYR A 1043 40.70 9.43 19.58
CA TYR A 1043 39.64 8.64 18.93
C TYR A 1043 40.30 7.63 17.98
N LEU A 1044 39.97 6.35 18.13
CA LEU A 1044 40.52 5.25 17.33
C LEU A 1044 39.40 4.32 16.85
N SER A 1045 39.20 4.23 15.53
CA SER A 1045 38.28 3.25 14.92
C SER A 1045 39.06 2.11 14.28
N PHE A 1046 38.69 0.86 14.59
CA PHE A 1046 39.27 -0.34 13.99
C PHE A 1046 38.42 -0.88 12.83
N HIS A 1047 39.10 -1.14 11.72
CA HIS A 1047 38.56 -1.62 10.45
C HIS A 1047 39.40 -2.78 9.88
N SER A 1048 38.91 -3.39 8.80
CA SER A 1048 39.73 -4.27 7.95
C SER A 1048 39.21 -4.22 6.51
N TYR A 1049 40.03 -4.32 5.47
CA TYR A 1049 41.42 -4.78 5.45
C TYR A 1049 42.34 -3.80 4.72
N GLY A 1050 43.64 -3.85 5.03
CA GLY A 1050 44.66 -3.27 4.14
C GLY A 1050 45.97 -2.81 4.79
N GLN A 1051 46.17 -3.03 6.10
CA GLN A 1051 47.37 -2.57 6.83
C GLN A 1051 47.65 -1.08 6.62
N MET A 1052 46.71 -0.22 7.02
CA MET A 1052 46.80 1.23 6.85
C MET A 1052 46.53 1.96 8.16
N TRP A 1053 47.25 3.06 8.38
CA TRP A 1053 47.06 3.94 9.52
C TRP A 1053 46.63 5.31 9.00
N LEU A 1054 45.31 5.51 8.96
CA LEU A 1054 44.68 6.64 8.29
C LEU A 1054 44.42 7.78 9.26
N THR A 1055 44.54 9.02 8.77
CA THR A 1055 44.21 10.25 9.49
C THR A 1055 43.11 11.02 8.76
N PRO A 1056 42.37 11.92 9.43
CA PRO A 1056 41.64 12.96 8.74
C PRO A 1056 42.54 13.78 7.78
N TRP A 1057 42.01 14.40 6.72
CA TRP A 1057 40.60 14.36 6.31
C TRP A 1057 40.31 13.23 5.30
N GLY A 1058 39.13 12.61 5.41
CA GLY A 1058 38.55 11.67 4.46
C GLY A 1058 37.68 12.34 3.38
N TYR A 1059 37.05 13.47 3.68
CA TYR A 1059 36.23 14.19 2.70
C TYR A 1059 37.05 15.01 1.67
N THR A 1060 38.33 15.25 1.91
CA THR A 1060 39.20 16.15 1.11
C THR A 1060 40.68 15.73 1.13
N SER A 1061 41.39 15.97 0.04
CA SER A 1061 42.84 15.70 -0.07
C SER A 1061 43.71 16.73 0.66
N SER A 1062 43.14 17.88 1.06
CA SER A 1062 43.82 18.86 1.93
C SER A 1062 44.06 18.27 3.31
N LEU A 1063 45.24 18.51 3.88
CA LEU A 1063 45.64 17.95 5.17
C LEU A 1063 45.16 18.83 6.35
N PRO A 1064 44.89 18.26 7.54
CA PRO A 1064 44.72 19.04 8.77
C PRO A 1064 45.93 19.91 9.09
N SER A 1065 45.72 21.03 9.80
CA SER A 1065 46.80 21.93 10.24
C SER A 1065 47.78 21.27 11.21
N ASP A 1066 47.36 20.22 11.93
CA ASP A 1066 48.15 19.42 12.87
C ASP A 1066 48.55 18.04 12.33
N TYR A 1067 48.57 17.86 11.00
CA TYR A 1067 48.97 16.61 10.34
C TYR A 1067 50.40 16.15 10.68
N SER A 1068 51.29 17.08 11.06
CA SER A 1068 52.62 16.77 11.62
C SER A 1068 52.53 15.91 12.87
N ASP A 1069 51.66 16.29 13.81
CA ASP A 1069 51.50 15.64 15.11
C ASP A 1069 50.83 14.28 14.92
N LEU A 1070 49.76 14.26 14.12
CA LEU A 1070 49.03 13.04 13.77
C LEU A 1070 49.96 11.99 13.13
N THR A 1071 50.79 12.39 12.16
CA THR A 1071 51.72 11.45 11.50
C THR A 1071 52.96 11.12 12.33
N SER A 1072 53.37 12.00 13.25
CA SER A 1072 54.47 11.72 14.20
C SER A 1072 54.09 10.59 15.16
N LEU A 1073 52.93 10.71 15.83
CA LEU A 1073 52.43 9.67 16.73
C LEU A 1073 52.08 8.37 15.99
N ALA A 1074 51.48 8.45 14.80
CA ALA A 1074 51.23 7.28 13.96
C ALA A 1074 52.53 6.50 13.63
N LYS A 1075 53.64 7.20 13.31
CA LYS A 1075 54.94 6.56 13.07
C LYS A 1075 55.50 5.84 14.31
N LYS A 1076 55.32 6.41 15.51
CA LYS A 1076 55.70 5.74 16.77
C LYS A 1076 54.90 4.44 16.95
N ALA A 1077 53.58 4.51 16.77
CA ALA A 1077 52.66 3.39 16.96
C ALA A 1077 52.89 2.26 15.95
N THR A 1078 53.02 2.58 14.65
CA THR A 1078 53.30 1.55 13.63
C THR A 1078 54.70 0.96 13.77
N ALA A 1079 55.72 1.73 14.19
CA ALA A 1079 57.06 1.18 14.42
C ALA A 1079 57.09 0.14 15.57
N ALA A 1080 56.25 0.31 16.59
CA ALA A 1080 56.05 -0.70 17.64
C ALA A 1080 55.34 -1.95 17.11
N LEU A 1081 54.25 -1.77 16.36
CA LEU A 1081 53.50 -2.83 15.68
C LEU A 1081 54.41 -3.69 14.78
N SER A 1082 55.13 -3.04 13.86
CA SER A 1082 56.06 -3.67 12.91
C SER A 1082 57.16 -4.50 13.58
N LYS A 1083 57.52 -4.20 14.84
CA LYS A 1083 58.59 -4.90 15.56
C LYS A 1083 58.25 -6.36 15.85
N LEU A 1084 56.96 -6.69 16.04
CA LEU A 1084 56.53 -8.01 16.49
C LEU A 1084 56.52 -9.05 15.34
N TYR A 1085 55.94 -8.69 14.19
CA TYR A 1085 55.77 -9.61 13.04
C TYR A 1085 56.29 -9.08 11.69
N LYS A 1086 57.00 -7.94 11.67
CA LYS A 1086 57.54 -7.31 10.43
C LYS A 1086 56.46 -6.90 9.42
N THR A 1087 55.24 -6.74 9.89
CA THR A 1087 54.12 -6.08 9.18
C THR A 1087 54.46 -4.63 8.87
N SER A 1088 54.14 -4.16 7.67
CA SER A 1088 54.26 -2.75 7.29
C SER A 1088 52.86 -2.13 7.20
N TYR A 1089 52.68 -0.96 7.80
CA TYR A 1089 51.40 -0.22 7.76
C TYR A 1089 51.59 1.12 7.04
N LYS A 1090 50.74 1.41 6.05
CA LYS A 1090 50.82 2.62 5.22
C LYS A 1090 50.16 3.81 5.95
N ILE A 1091 50.94 4.86 6.27
CA ILE A 1091 50.47 6.05 7.00
C ILE A 1091 50.10 7.19 6.05
N GLY A 1092 49.00 7.89 6.33
CA GLY A 1092 48.66 9.19 5.71
C GLY A 1092 47.18 9.51 5.84
N SER A 1093 46.69 10.57 5.19
CA SER A 1093 45.25 10.89 5.30
C SER A 1093 44.37 9.89 4.54
N SER A 1094 43.17 9.62 5.08
CA SER A 1094 42.18 8.69 4.52
C SER A 1094 41.96 8.94 3.02
N THR A 1095 41.81 10.20 2.61
CA THR A 1095 41.67 10.57 1.19
C THR A 1095 42.89 10.22 0.33
N ASN A 1096 44.11 10.40 0.84
CA ASN A 1096 45.33 10.33 0.04
C ASN A 1096 45.98 8.93 0.08
N VAL A 1097 45.60 8.08 1.04
CA VAL A 1097 46.11 6.72 1.21
C VAL A 1097 45.13 5.66 0.71
N LEU A 1098 43.83 5.87 1.00
CA LEU A 1098 42.72 4.95 0.73
C LEU A 1098 41.83 5.55 -0.38
N TYR A 1099 40.71 6.20 -0.04
CA TYR A 1099 39.81 6.88 -0.98
C TYR A 1099 39.00 8.00 -0.29
N VAL A 1100 38.20 8.77 -1.05
CA VAL A 1100 37.36 9.85 -0.49
C VAL A 1100 36.21 9.25 0.33
N ALA A 1101 35.97 9.71 1.55
CA ALA A 1101 34.85 9.30 2.39
C ALA A 1101 34.15 10.53 3.00
N THR A 1102 32.86 10.72 2.70
CA THR A 1102 32.01 11.77 3.29
C THR A 1102 31.16 11.19 4.43
N GLY A 1103 30.99 11.95 5.52
CA GLY A 1103 30.24 11.50 6.70
C GLY A 1103 30.95 10.41 7.55
N GLY A 1104 32.29 10.36 7.49
CA GLY A 1104 33.12 9.45 8.28
C GLY A 1104 33.18 9.78 9.77
N SER A 1105 33.45 8.77 10.60
CA SER A 1105 33.48 8.91 12.07
C SER A 1105 34.72 9.65 12.58
N ASP A 1106 35.88 9.43 11.98
CA ASP A 1106 37.16 10.09 12.29
C ASP A 1106 37.15 11.59 11.93
N ASP A 1107 36.65 11.91 10.73
CA ASP A 1107 36.40 13.26 10.25
C ASP A 1107 35.41 14.01 11.16
N TRP A 1108 34.35 13.34 11.63
CA TRP A 1108 33.41 13.94 12.59
C TRP A 1108 34.02 14.11 13.99
N ALA A 1109 34.79 13.13 14.49
CA ALA A 1109 35.45 13.19 15.79
C ALA A 1109 36.44 14.37 15.86
N LYS A 1110 37.24 14.57 14.82
CA LYS A 1110 38.17 15.71 14.75
C LYS A 1110 37.44 17.03 14.44
N GLY A 1111 36.57 17.05 13.43
CA GLY A 1111 35.97 18.28 12.89
C GLY A 1111 34.75 18.81 13.64
N THR A 1112 34.01 17.96 14.38
CA THR A 1112 32.80 18.37 15.13
C THR A 1112 32.95 18.19 16.63
N ALA A 1113 33.50 17.06 17.10
CA ALA A 1113 33.72 16.85 18.53
C ALA A 1113 34.99 17.57 19.04
N GLY A 1114 35.95 17.87 18.16
CA GLY A 1114 37.16 18.64 18.47
C GLY A 1114 38.34 17.82 19.03
N ILE A 1115 38.29 16.49 18.87
CA ILE A 1115 39.31 15.57 19.39
C ILE A 1115 40.60 15.74 18.58
N LYS A 1116 41.75 15.96 19.26
CA LYS A 1116 43.02 16.25 18.57
C LYS A 1116 43.50 15.04 17.76
N TYR A 1117 43.68 13.90 18.41
CA TYR A 1117 44.18 12.68 17.79
C TYR A 1117 42.99 11.82 17.33
N ALA A 1118 42.78 11.71 16.02
CA ALA A 1118 41.75 10.88 15.43
C ALA A 1118 42.37 9.99 14.36
N TYR A 1119 42.10 8.68 14.44
CA TYR A 1119 42.70 7.67 13.57
C TYR A 1119 41.69 6.59 13.16
N THR A 1120 41.85 6.13 11.92
CA THR A 1120 41.13 4.97 11.36
C THR A 1120 42.19 3.93 10.98
N VAL A 1121 42.16 2.74 11.58
CA VAL A 1121 43.19 1.71 11.39
C VAL A 1121 42.62 0.51 10.67
N GLU A 1122 43.07 0.32 9.43
CA GLU A 1122 42.80 -0.87 8.61
C GLU A 1122 43.76 -1.98 9.00
N LEU A 1123 43.25 -3.03 9.64
CA LEU A 1123 44.01 -4.19 10.11
C LEU A 1123 44.47 -5.10 8.96
N ARG A 1124 45.09 -6.24 9.31
CA ARG A 1124 45.49 -7.28 8.34
C ARG A 1124 44.30 -7.79 7.51
N ASP A 1125 44.52 -8.28 6.30
CA ASP A 1125 45.78 -8.52 5.57
C ASP A 1125 45.95 -7.53 4.38
N ASN A 1126 47.05 -7.62 3.62
CA ASN A 1126 47.21 -7.00 2.29
C ASN A 1126 46.32 -7.63 1.18
N GLY A 1127 45.14 -8.13 1.57
CA GLY A 1127 44.06 -8.60 0.70
C GLY A 1127 44.01 -10.08 0.37
N ARG A 1128 44.98 -10.93 0.74
CA ARG A 1128 44.95 -12.39 0.43
C ARG A 1128 43.68 -13.06 0.94
N TYR A 1129 43.17 -12.60 2.08
CA TYR A 1129 41.96 -13.08 2.74
C TYR A 1129 40.83 -12.02 2.76
N GLY A 1130 41.10 -10.79 2.31
CA GLY A 1130 40.19 -9.65 2.40
C GLY A 1130 39.55 -9.50 3.78
N PHE A 1131 38.21 -9.41 3.81
CA PHE A 1131 37.39 -9.32 5.03
C PHE A 1131 37.20 -10.68 5.77
N ALA A 1132 37.76 -11.77 5.24
CA ALA A 1132 37.67 -13.14 5.77
C ALA A 1132 39.02 -13.65 6.30
N LEU A 1133 39.66 -12.85 7.17
CA LEU A 1133 40.94 -13.19 7.77
C LEU A 1133 40.81 -14.46 8.64
N PRO A 1134 41.53 -15.56 8.35
CA PRO A 1134 41.32 -16.85 9.02
C PRO A 1134 41.71 -16.80 10.50
N ALA A 1135 41.05 -17.64 11.31
CA ALA A 1135 41.16 -17.63 12.77
C ALA A 1135 42.60 -17.73 13.32
N SER A 1136 43.50 -18.43 12.61
CA SER A 1136 44.93 -18.54 12.96
C SER A 1136 45.71 -17.21 12.89
N LEU A 1137 45.17 -16.19 12.23
CA LEU A 1137 45.73 -14.84 12.15
C LEU A 1137 45.07 -13.84 13.12
N ILE A 1138 44.07 -14.25 13.91
CA ILE A 1138 43.48 -13.39 14.96
C ILE A 1138 44.57 -13.01 15.97
N LEU A 1139 45.15 -14.01 16.66
CA LEU A 1139 46.10 -13.77 17.75
C LEU A 1139 47.32 -12.92 17.32
N PRO A 1140 47.98 -13.17 16.17
CA PRO A 1140 49.04 -12.29 15.67
C PRO A 1140 48.58 -10.84 15.39
N THR A 1141 47.38 -10.64 14.86
CA THR A 1141 46.86 -9.31 14.52
C THR A 1141 46.51 -8.51 15.77
N VAL A 1142 45.89 -9.13 16.78
CA VAL A 1142 45.55 -8.43 18.03
C VAL A 1142 46.79 -8.15 18.89
N GLN A 1143 47.81 -9.02 18.85
CA GLN A 1143 49.06 -8.83 19.59
C GLN A 1143 49.89 -7.66 19.03
N GLU A 1144 50.05 -7.54 17.71
CA GLU A 1144 50.77 -6.37 17.14
C GLU A 1144 49.98 -5.06 17.34
N THR A 1145 48.64 -5.13 17.24
CA THR A 1145 47.77 -3.97 17.47
C THR A 1145 47.88 -3.46 18.90
N TRP A 1146 48.03 -4.36 19.89
CA TRP A 1146 48.25 -3.98 21.28
C TRP A 1146 49.58 -3.21 21.49
N GLU A 1147 50.67 -3.60 20.82
CA GLU A 1147 51.93 -2.83 20.88
C GLU A 1147 51.77 -1.40 20.36
N ALA A 1148 50.94 -1.18 19.33
CA ALA A 1148 50.60 0.17 18.85
C ALA A 1148 49.76 0.96 19.88
N VAL A 1149 48.73 0.33 20.46
CA VAL A 1149 47.82 0.98 21.42
C VAL A 1149 48.52 1.40 22.70
N LYS A 1150 49.48 0.61 23.20
CA LYS A 1150 50.33 1.01 24.35
C LYS A 1150 51.15 2.28 24.08
N VAL A 1151 51.62 2.49 22.84
CA VAL A 1151 52.31 3.73 22.46
C VAL A 1151 51.35 4.93 22.47
N LEU A 1152 50.12 4.75 21.98
CA LEU A 1152 49.10 5.81 22.03
C LEU A 1152 48.75 6.18 23.48
N GLY A 1153 48.53 5.18 24.35
CA GLY A 1153 48.21 5.40 25.77
C GLY A 1153 49.31 6.16 26.52
N ARG A 1154 50.57 5.74 26.37
CA ARG A 1154 51.72 6.44 26.97
C ARG A 1154 51.88 7.88 26.47
N GLU A 1155 51.69 8.11 25.17
CA GLU A 1155 51.79 9.48 24.63
C GLU A 1155 50.69 10.37 25.21
N ILE A 1156 49.44 9.90 25.30
CA ILE A 1156 48.34 10.65 25.90
C ILE A 1156 48.57 10.94 27.39
N ASN A 1157 49.03 9.95 28.18
CA ASN A 1157 49.41 10.16 29.59
C ASN A 1157 50.57 11.17 29.73
N SER A 1158 51.50 11.20 28.78
CA SER A 1158 52.63 12.16 28.79
C SER A 1158 52.28 13.60 28.39
N LEU A 1159 51.05 13.85 27.89
CA LEU A 1159 50.65 15.11 27.24
C LEU A 1159 49.56 15.90 27.97
N TYR A 1160 48.88 15.33 28.98
CA TYR A 1160 47.66 15.87 29.59
C TYR A 1160 47.57 15.66 31.10
#